data_AF-A0AAJ6L5D9-F1
#
_entry.id   AF-A0AAJ6L5D9-F1
#
_cell.length_a   1.000
_cell.length_b   1.000
_cell.length_c   1.000
_cell.angle_alpha   90.00
_cell.angle_beta   90.00
_cell.angle_gamma   90.00
#
_symmetry.space_group_name_H-M   'P 1'
#
loop_
_entity.id
_entity.type
_entity.pdbx_description
1 polymer ?
#
loop_
_entity_poly.entity_id
_entity_poly.type
_entity_poly.pdbx_seq_one_letter_code
_entity_poly.pdbx_strand_id
1 'polypeptide(L)'
;MTTGQHGTGNVRPSVGGDAPLRPTNPPGTAKANAQSGTAETSTSAAKASTGSVKASAAEATTGATGTDGSAGGNTSTSTDDTANISAASNGATNGAAGGSTDKDAAEKATSTGSRKAGWWKAWRRKAGTADAAGKADVGTAKAGSGTDAGKAAAGTVVAGSVTDADKAKTGTTKTGTTKTDTTKTDTTKTDTTKTDTANADTANADTTKVESGTDAGDSAATRTKTKTDATEKSADEKAAGETVADVGEKDAADGKTKPVEAERWNAFASAPEPAPSRLTRAGRAVGRFVVHEWTLASLASVALAVLMTWPTMRYPRYTLPQDYWDPSLQAWQMAWSGHILLTEPARLWQSNTFFPELWSFAFSDTLLGYAPAGMLGSGPEDAVLRYNIMFVLAHALATLGAYALARQLGAGRIGSAVAGVAYTYAPWLLAQAGHLHVLSNGGIPLALAMLARGHGWSLRYGYRPERRHDGWVYAGWLVAAWQISLGFGIGLPFAYILAGGVVVTAVLFVVRRLRTGRALPFGRRLFVADLVGGAFFAGVGLLMAYPYFKVTELHPYAERSIDDIRMYSPPVSGFVTAPAESRIWGGLHEGARGALPWHPEMTLLPGFVLYALAAGGLLFSVWRLRHRLLLLAGVLVTMAFAMGTRFFGGSFTYGLLFEHAPGWNALRTPGRLMLWTTLLLALLAAGAVTALTDRVRELAAQRIPSWPGPWLRLATLLPLLLVIAEGLNATPHQVVPTQPTAMRAAEGPLLVLPSSQNQDQHVMLWSTRGFPDVVNGGSGFTPRQLDDVRRVSQSFPDQTSVDYLRTLGVRTVVLLRGQVVGTPWEITIDAPVESLGISRQDVGDAVVYRL
;
A
#
# COMPACT_ATOMS: atom_id res chain seq x y z
N MET A 1 17.79 75.14 -47.14
CA MET A 1 16.58 75.93 -47.47
C MET A 1 15.39 75.22 -46.83
N THR A 2 14.52 75.97 -46.11
CA THR A 2 13.05 75.76 -45.89
C THR A 2 12.46 74.32 -45.90
N THR A 3 11.60 73.81 -44.99
CA THR A 3 10.96 74.21 -43.69
C THR A 3 10.16 72.96 -43.19
N GLY A 4 9.63 72.80 -41.97
CA GLY A 4 9.69 73.58 -40.72
C GLY A 4 8.42 73.40 -39.83
N GLN A 5 8.58 73.09 -38.53
CA GLN A 5 7.57 73.11 -37.42
C GLN A 5 6.38 72.12 -37.47
N HIS A 6 5.76 71.66 -36.37
CA HIS A 6 5.96 71.69 -34.89
C HIS A 6 5.39 70.34 -34.36
N GLY A 7 5.80 69.66 -33.27
CA GLY A 7 6.23 70.04 -31.90
C GLY A 7 5.31 69.27 -30.92
N THR A 8 5.63 68.84 -29.69
CA THR A 8 6.80 68.78 -28.78
C THR A 8 6.47 67.71 -27.71
N GLY A 9 7.38 67.05 -26.98
CA GLY A 9 8.84 66.99 -27.03
C GLY A 9 9.41 66.04 -25.94
N ASN A 10 10.61 65.52 -26.19
CA ASN A 10 11.60 64.87 -25.30
C ASN A 10 11.19 63.69 -24.37
N VAL A 11 11.70 62.43 -24.44
CA VAL A 11 12.99 61.79 -24.85
C VAL A 11 13.84 61.32 -23.64
N ARG A 12 14.15 60.01 -23.61
CA ARG A 12 15.10 59.30 -22.72
C ARG A 12 16.56 59.66 -23.05
N PRO A 13 17.57 59.30 -22.23
CA PRO A 13 18.43 58.16 -22.64
C PRO A 13 19.00 57.33 -21.45
N SER A 14 20.22 56.77 -21.60
CA SER A 14 20.48 55.32 -21.55
C SER A 14 21.96 54.94 -21.30
N VAL A 15 22.24 53.68 -20.90
CA VAL A 15 23.59 53.02 -20.82
C VAL A 15 24.50 53.61 -19.72
N GLY A 16 25.40 52.91 -19.01
CA GLY A 16 25.77 51.49 -18.84
C GLY A 16 27.22 51.36 -18.31
N GLY A 17 27.56 50.35 -17.49
CA GLY A 17 28.96 50.05 -17.08
C GLY A 17 29.19 49.51 -15.65
N ASP A 18 29.84 48.34 -15.59
CA ASP A 18 30.72 47.71 -14.56
C ASP A 18 30.41 47.68 -13.03
N ALA A 19 31.00 46.65 -12.38
CA ALA A 19 30.84 46.23 -10.98
C ALA A 19 32.06 46.67 -10.10
N PRO A 20 32.24 46.24 -8.82
CA PRO A 20 31.39 45.47 -7.88
C PRO A 20 31.28 46.12 -6.47
N LEU A 21 30.85 45.32 -5.47
CA LEU A 21 31.02 45.45 -3.99
C LEU A 21 29.73 45.45 -3.13
N ARG A 22 29.92 45.09 -1.85
CA ARG A 22 28.92 44.62 -0.87
C ARG A 22 28.51 45.76 0.11
N PRO A 23 27.67 45.52 1.15
CA PRO A 23 26.47 46.31 1.41
C PRO A 23 26.65 47.44 2.43
N THR A 24 25.73 48.39 2.45
CA THR A 24 25.58 49.36 3.56
C THR A 24 24.11 49.54 3.94
N ASN A 25 23.78 49.17 5.19
CA ASN A 25 22.68 49.83 5.91
C ASN A 25 23.19 51.22 6.35
N PRO A 26 22.41 52.30 6.18
CA PRO A 26 22.67 53.56 6.86
C PRO A 26 21.96 53.66 8.23
N PRO A 27 22.36 54.59 9.11
CA PRO A 27 22.24 54.42 10.57
C PRO A 27 21.65 55.65 11.30
N GLY A 28 21.79 55.71 12.63
CA GLY A 28 21.77 56.97 13.40
C GLY A 28 21.12 56.80 14.80
N THR A 29 21.82 56.57 15.91
CA THR A 29 22.77 57.41 16.68
C THR A 29 22.18 58.69 17.30
N ALA A 30 22.56 59.18 18.49
CA ALA A 30 23.23 58.64 19.69
C ALA A 30 23.42 59.80 20.71
N LYS A 31 23.76 59.48 21.98
CA LYS A 31 24.30 60.40 23.03
C LYS A 31 23.34 61.45 23.63
N ALA A 32 23.59 62.06 24.80
CA ALA A 32 24.24 61.64 26.06
C ALA A 32 24.11 62.77 27.12
N ASN A 33 24.33 62.46 28.40
CA ASN A 33 24.69 63.35 29.54
C ASN A 33 23.65 64.30 30.20
N ALA A 34 23.28 63.90 31.43
CA ALA A 34 23.58 64.59 32.72
C ALA A 34 22.73 65.77 33.28
N GLN A 35 22.69 65.80 34.63
CA GLN A 35 22.05 66.77 35.58
C GLN A 35 20.52 66.66 35.72
N SER A 36 19.89 66.72 36.92
CA SER A 36 20.39 66.82 38.32
C SER A 36 19.32 66.47 39.39
N GLY A 37 19.76 65.97 40.58
CA GLY A 37 19.05 66.00 41.89
C GLY A 37 17.91 64.98 42.14
N THR A 38 17.70 64.41 43.34
CA THR A 38 18.41 64.51 44.64
C THR A 38 18.00 63.33 45.58
N ALA A 39 18.71 63.14 46.71
CA ALA A 39 18.56 62.11 47.77
C ALA A 39 19.09 60.69 47.40
N GLU A 40 20.33 60.32 47.77
CA GLU A 40 20.83 59.85 49.10
C GLU A 40 20.72 58.31 49.26
N THR A 41 21.75 57.50 49.57
CA THR A 41 23.23 57.69 49.60
C THR A 41 23.93 56.31 49.55
N SER A 42 25.07 56.17 48.82
CA SER A 42 26.24 55.25 49.09
C SER A 42 26.05 53.73 49.46
N THR A 43 26.78 52.71 48.97
CA THR A 43 27.95 52.63 48.05
C THR A 43 28.22 51.17 47.59
N SER A 44 28.67 51.01 46.34
CA SER A 44 29.70 50.09 45.82
C SER A 44 30.01 48.70 46.44
N ALA A 45 29.57 47.65 45.72
CA ALA A 45 30.33 46.47 45.22
C ALA A 45 31.42 45.73 46.07
N ALA A 46 31.21 44.42 46.27
CA ALA A 46 32.27 43.39 46.30
C ALA A 46 31.71 41.96 46.00
N LYS A 47 32.58 41.03 45.58
CA LYS A 47 32.29 39.58 45.39
C LYS A 47 32.00 38.89 46.72
N ALA A 48 31.04 37.94 46.76
CA ALA A 48 31.16 36.67 47.52
C ALA A 48 30.07 35.66 47.15
N SER A 49 30.33 34.39 47.50
CA SER A 49 29.46 33.22 47.40
C SER A 49 28.44 33.12 48.56
N THR A 50 27.69 32.00 48.57
CA THR A 50 26.74 31.57 49.64
C THR A 50 25.53 32.51 49.84
N GLY A 51 24.36 32.07 50.27
CA GLY A 51 23.97 30.77 50.81
C GLY A 51 22.89 30.99 51.85
N SER A 52 21.66 30.56 51.54
CA SER A 52 20.81 29.76 52.43
C SER A 52 20.50 30.26 53.86
N VAL A 53 19.21 30.59 54.03
CA VAL A 53 18.34 30.27 55.19
C VAL A 53 18.22 31.26 56.35
N LYS A 54 16.97 31.35 56.82
CA LYS A 54 16.40 32.19 57.88
C LYS A 54 16.49 31.44 59.22
N ALA A 55 16.83 32.15 60.29
CA ALA A 55 17.11 31.59 61.61
C ALA A 55 15.89 30.96 62.33
N SER A 56 16.16 30.06 63.30
CA SER A 56 15.78 30.26 64.72
C SER A 56 16.27 29.13 65.66
N ALA A 57 16.93 29.53 66.77
CA ALA A 57 17.12 28.79 68.04
C ALA A 57 17.94 27.47 68.03
N ALA A 58 18.70 27.08 69.08
CA ALA A 58 18.87 27.66 70.42
C ALA A 58 20.30 27.43 71.01
N GLU A 59 20.60 28.19 72.07
CA GLU A 59 21.53 27.92 73.20
C GLU A 59 23.06 27.67 73.00
N ALA A 60 23.82 28.56 73.65
CA ALA A 60 24.91 28.29 74.63
C ALA A 60 26.10 27.36 74.24
N THR A 61 27.37 27.67 74.53
CA THR A 61 28.05 28.82 75.16
C THR A 61 29.56 28.70 74.86
N THR A 62 30.31 29.81 74.86
CA THR A 62 31.78 29.92 75.14
C THR A 62 32.76 28.90 74.50
N GLY A 63 33.79 29.29 73.74
CA GLY A 63 34.26 30.62 73.36
C GLY A 63 35.73 30.63 72.93
N ALA A 64 36.19 31.79 72.43
CA ALA A 64 37.58 32.24 72.31
C ALA A 64 38.56 31.50 71.37
N THR A 65 39.00 32.23 70.33
CA THR A 65 40.40 32.44 69.85
C THR A 65 41.32 31.23 69.54
N GLY A 66 42.14 31.24 68.48
CA GLY A 66 42.38 32.28 67.47
C GLY A 66 43.74 32.11 66.80
N THR A 67 43.77 32.24 65.47
CA THR A 67 44.86 32.74 64.59
C THR A 67 46.34 32.37 64.85
N ASP A 68 46.92 31.78 63.79
CA ASP A 68 48.24 32.09 63.20
C ASP A 68 49.54 31.76 63.97
N GLY A 69 50.59 31.44 63.18
CA GLY A 69 51.98 31.42 63.67
C GLY A 69 52.83 30.29 63.08
N SER A 70 53.57 30.58 62.01
CA SER A 70 54.52 29.64 61.38
C SER A 70 55.89 29.62 62.08
N ALA A 71 56.62 28.50 61.88
CA ALA A 71 58.08 28.31 61.94
C ALA A 71 58.77 28.05 63.30
N GLY A 72 59.63 27.00 63.34
CA GLY A 72 60.89 27.11 64.12
C GLY A 72 61.63 25.90 64.73
N GLY A 73 61.70 24.70 64.13
CA GLY A 73 62.71 23.65 64.46
C GLY A 73 62.65 23.01 65.88
N ASN A 74 63.26 21.86 66.21
CA ASN A 74 63.94 20.76 65.49
C ASN A 74 63.48 19.45 66.21
N THR A 75 63.39 18.27 65.58
CA THR A 75 64.53 17.35 65.37
C THR A 75 64.10 16.07 64.63
N SER A 76 64.94 15.61 63.70
CA SER A 76 65.15 14.22 63.22
C SER A 76 64.06 13.14 63.36
N THR A 77 63.58 12.60 62.23
CA THR A 77 63.93 11.23 61.73
C THR A 77 63.27 10.90 60.38
N SER A 78 64.00 10.20 59.48
CA SER A 78 63.50 9.36 58.36
C SER A 78 62.40 9.98 57.46
N THR A 79 62.66 10.69 56.34
CA THR A 79 63.41 10.31 55.11
C THR A 79 63.26 8.84 54.67
N ASP A 80 63.01 8.47 53.41
CA ASP A 80 62.56 9.13 52.16
C ASP A 80 62.44 7.99 51.10
N ASP A 81 61.72 8.04 49.97
CA ASP A 81 60.66 8.91 49.43
C ASP A 81 60.10 8.24 48.13
N THR A 82 59.09 8.83 47.51
CA THR A 82 58.57 8.62 46.13
C THR A 82 57.87 7.28 45.81
N ALA A 83 56.74 7.16 45.10
CA ALA A 83 55.90 7.99 44.22
C ALA A 83 55.91 7.56 42.72
N ASN A 84 54.68 7.48 42.19
CA ASN A 84 54.27 7.77 40.80
C ASN A 84 54.38 6.71 39.67
N ILE A 85 53.32 6.72 38.84
CA ILE A 85 53.28 6.46 37.37
C ILE A 85 53.14 5.02 36.79
N SER A 86 52.17 4.94 35.86
CA SER A 86 51.99 4.10 34.65
C SER A 86 51.63 2.59 34.69
N ALA A 87 50.52 2.33 33.99
CA ALA A 87 50.38 1.47 32.80
C ALA A 87 50.50 -0.08 32.86
N ALA A 88 49.45 -0.68 32.28
CA ALA A 88 49.49 -1.70 31.22
C ALA A 88 50.06 -3.12 31.49
N SER A 89 49.09 -4.05 31.44
CA SER A 89 49.11 -5.28 30.64
C SER A 89 49.86 -6.53 31.14
N ASN A 90 49.19 -7.66 30.89
CA ASN A 90 49.70 -9.03 30.78
C ASN A 90 50.38 -9.64 32.02
N GLY A 91 50.07 -10.88 32.40
CA GLY A 91 49.11 -11.83 31.84
C GLY A 91 49.53 -13.26 32.16
N ALA A 92 48.57 -14.20 32.10
CA ALA A 92 48.77 -15.65 32.26
C ALA A 92 49.37 -16.07 33.63
N THR A 93 49.14 -17.25 34.18
CA THR A 93 48.89 -18.58 33.60
C THR A 93 48.21 -19.47 34.64
N ASN A 94 47.53 -20.52 34.18
CA ASN A 94 47.26 -21.80 34.88
C ASN A 94 46.42 -21.73 36.19
N GLY A 95 45.42 -22.56 36.41
CA GLY A 95 44.93 -23.69 35.61
C GLY A 95 44.76 -24.95 36.48
N ALA A 96 43.75 -25.74 36.13
CA ALA A 96 43.41 -27.04 36.72
C ALA A 96 42.93 -27.05 38.18
N ALA A 97 42.17 -28.06 38.64
CA ALA A 97 41.19 -28.94 37.96
C ALA A 97 40.48 -29.80 39.02
N GLY A 98 39.24 -30.21 38.74
CA GLY A 98 38.55 -31.27 39.49
C GLY A 98 38.08 -30.88 40.90
N GLY A 99 37.20 -31.65 41.55
CA GLY A 99 36.56 -32.88 41.09
C GLY A 99 35.28 -33.15 41.89
N SER A 100 34.36 -33.90 41.29
CA SER A 100 32.99 -34.15 41.75
C SER A 100 32.86 -35.14 42.94
N THR A 101 31.61 -35.32 43.40
CA THR A 101 31.06 -36.40 44.25
C THR A 101 31.21 -36.19 45.78
N ASP A 102 30.23 -36.51 46.63
CA ASP A 102 28.88 -37.07 46.40
C ASP A 102 27.94 -36.91 47.62
N LYS A 103 26.61 -37.01 47.38
CA LYS A 103 25.53 -37.43 48.35
C LYS A 103 25.30 -36.56 49.61
N ASP A 104 24.13 -36.49 50.27
CA ASP A 104 22.70 -36.83 50.05
C ASP A 104 21.89 -36.13 51.18
N ALA A 105 20.58 -35.85 51.18
CA ALA A 105 19.49 -35.86 50.20
C ALA A 105 18.25 -35.10 50.81
N ALA A 106 17.04 -35.28 50.24
CA ALA A 106 15.70 -34.88 50.73
C ALA A 106 15.28 -33.39 50.69
N GLU A 107 14.01 -33.01 50.44
CA GLU A 107 12.94 -33.58 49.59
C GLU A 107 11.86 -32.48 49.33
N LYS A 108 11.10 -32.58 48.22
CA LYS A 108 9.92 -31.76 47.79
C LYS A 108 10.25 -30.35 47.27
N ALA A 109 9.57 -29.81 46.24
CA ALA A 109 8.24 -30.15 45.72
C ALA A 109 8.17 -30.43 44.19
N THR A 110 6.99 -30.85 43.73
CA THR A 110 6.75 -31.66 42.52
C THR A 110 6.47 -30.90 41.23
N SER A 111 6.92 -31.49 40.12
CA SER A 111 6.47 -31.20 38.75
C SER A 111 5.00 -31.54 38.52
N THR A 112 4.33 -30.82 37.62
CA THR A 112 3.19 -31.37 36.86
C THR A 112 3.34 -31.02 35.39
N GLY A 113 3.81 -31.96 34.57
CA GLY A 113 3.74 -31.84 33.11
C GLY A 113 2.33 -32.19 32.61
N SER A 114 1.79 -31.42 31.65
CA SER A 114 0.54 -31.76 30.99
C SER A 114 0.65 -31.71 29.47
N ARG A 115 0.16 -32.78 28.85
CA ARG A 115 0.11 -33.00 27.39
C ARG A 115 -0.95 -32.09 26.77
N LYS A 116 -0.66 -31.46 25.61
CA LYS A 116 -1.54 -31.42 24.39
C LYS A 116 -1.07 -30.39 23.34
N ALA A 117 -0.65 -30.86 22.16
CA ALA A 117 -0.88 -30.21 20.85
C ALA A 117 -0.42 -31.12 19.67
N GLY A 118 -0.69 -32.43 19.71
CA GLY A 118 -0.14 -33.40 18.74
C GLY A 118 -0.73 -33.34 17.32
N TRP A 119 -1.89 -32.72 17.13
CA TRP A 119 -2.67 -32.82 15.88
C TRP A 119 -2.00 -32.10 14.69
N TRP A 120 -1.37 -30.95 14.92
CA TRP A 120 -0.73 -30.17 13.85
C TRP A 120 0.58 -30.83 13.35
N LYS A 121 1.40 -31.39 14.25
CA LYS A 121 2.57 -32.19 13.86
C LYS A 121 2.18 -33.49 13.14
N ALA A 122 1.00 -34.05 13.42
CA ALA A 122 0.48 -35.20 12.68
C ALA A 122 0.05 -34.82 11.24
N TRP A 123 -0.58 -33.66 11.04
CA TRP A 123 -0.85 -33.13 9.69
C TRP A 123 0.45 -32.90 8.91
N ARG A 124 1.47 -32.31 9.56
CA ARG A 124 2.81 -32.08 8.95
C ARG A 124 3.50 -33.37 8.46
N ARG A 125 3.20 -34.55 9.03
CA ARG A 125 3.70 -35.85 8.51
C ARG A 125 2.85 -36.42 7.37
N LYS A 126 1.55 -36.15 7.34
CA LYS A 126 0.63 -36.68 6.32
C LYS A 126 0.59 -35.86 5.03
N ALA A 127 0.96 -34.58 5.06
CA ALA A 127 1.09 -33.73 3.88
C ALA A 127 2.43 -33.89 3.13
N GLY A 128 3.39 -34.64 3.69
CA GLY A 128 4.73 -34.83 3.11
C GLY A 128 4.96 -36.19 2.44
N THR A 129 3.92 -37.01 2.23
CA THR A 129 4.03 -38.36 1.65
C THR A 129 2.85 -38.66 0.71
N ALA A 130 2.86 -37.98 -0.45
CA ALA A 130 1.98 -38.31 -1.57
C ALA A 130 2.62 -37.83 -2.90
N ASP A 131 3.63 -38.55 -3.39
CA ASP A 131 3.68 -39.02 -4.78
C ASP A 131 4.86 -39.99 -4.99
N ALA A 132 4.82 -40.72 -6.11
CA ALA A 132 5.77 -41.76 -6.55
C ALA A 132 5.80 -43.09 -5.78
N ALA A 133 4.69 -43.86 -5.83
CA ALA A 133 4.76 -45.33 -5.81
C ALA A 133 3.58 -45.95 -6.58
N GLY A 134 3.85 -46.43 -7.80
CA GLY A 134 2.85 -47.08 -8.65
C GLY A 134 3.50 -47.97 -9.71
N LYS A 135 4.04 -49.13 -9.29
CA LYS A 135 4.45 -50.21 -10.20
C LYS A 135 4.56 -51.57 -9.49
N ALA A 136 3.61 -52.45 -9.82
CA ALA A 136 3.80 -53.87 -10.06
C ALA A 136 3.21 -54.10 -11.48
N ASP A 137 3.67 -55.02 -12.32
CA ASP A 137 4.03 -56.41 -11.99
C ASP A 137 5.01 -57.02 -13.00
N VAL A 138 5.71 -58.10 -12.58
CA VAL A 138 6.34 -59.20 -13.38
C VAL A 138 7.38 -58.80 -14.46
N GLY A 139 8.53 -59.47 -14.61
CA GLY A 139 9.06 -60.67 -13.95
C GLY A 139 10.54 -60.92 -14.30
N THR A 140 11.12 -61.96 -13.70
CA THR A 140 12.56 -62.26 -13.68
C THR A 140 13.12 -62.97 -14.92
N ALA A 141 14.31 -62.55 -15.36
CA ALA A 141 15.32 -63.43 -16.00
C ALA A 141 16.74 -62.88 -15.71
N LYS A 142 17.74 -63.78 -15.62
CA LYS A 142 19.13 -63.48 -15.17
C LYS A 142 20.13 -64.16 -16.13
N ALA A 143 21.35 -63.61 -16.19
CA ALA A 143 22.54 -63.99 -17.00
C ALA A 143 22.69 -63.22 -18.33
N GLY A 144 23.89 -62.83 -18.78
CA GLY A 144 25.21 -62.89 -18.13
C GLY A 144 26.38 -62.54 -19.09
N SER A 145 27.59 -62.29 -18.55
CA SER A 145 28.94 -62.33 -19.19
C SER A 145 29.31 -61.46 -20.41
N GLY A 146 30.59 -61.03 -20.48
CA GLY A 146 31.25 -60.36 -21.63
C GLY A 146 31.16 -58.82 -21.55
N THR A 147 32.19 -57.96 -21.47
CA THR A 147 33.63 -57.93 -21.86
C THR A 147 33.95 -58.06 -23.35
N ASP A 148 34.88 -57.19 -23.79
CA ASP A 148 35.42 -56.96 -25.16
C ASP A 148 34.44 -56.31 -26.17
N ALA A 149 34.81 -55.39 -27.08
CA ALA A 149 36.03 -54.62 -27.41
C ALA A 149 35.56 -53.27 -28.07
N GLY A 150 36.33 -52.24 -28.44
CA GLY A 150 37.77 -52.03 -28.60
C GLY A 150 38.11 -51.55 -30.04
N LYS A 151 38.71 -50.35 -30.18
CA LYS A 151 39.14 -49.64 -31.43
C LYS A 151 38.01 -49.16 -32.38
N ALA A 152 38.04 -48.01 -33.07
CA ALA A 152 39.06 -47.00 -33.49
C ALA A 152 39.73 -47.20 -34.87
N ALA A 153 39.78 -46.09 -35.63
CA ALA A 153 40.62 -45.74 -36.80
C ALA A 153 40.16 -46.10 -38.25
N ALA A 154 39.60 -45.07 -38.92
CA ALA A 154 40.13 -44.38 -40.12
C ALA A 154 40.21 -45.02 -41.55
N GLY A 155 39.67 -44.25 -42.53
CA GLY A 155 40.19 -44.12 -43.91
C GLY A 155 39.27 -44.61 -45.06
N THR A 156 39.33 -44.14 -46.33
CA THR A 156 39.86 -42.92 -47.02
C THR A 156 39.34 -42.91 -48.50
N VAL A 157 39.42 -41.79 -49.27
CA VAL A 157 39.42 -41.69 -50.79
C VAL A 157 38.05 -41.89 -51.55
N VAL A 158 37.65 -41.22 -52.67
CA VAL A 158 37.84 -39.86 -53.29
C VAL A 158 36.96 -39.70 -54.58
N ALA A 159 36.76 -38.45 -55.06
CA ALA A 159 36.24 -37.98 -56.40
C ALA A 159 34.71 -38.13 -56.70
N GLY A 160 34.00 -37.20 -57.38
CA GLY A 160 34.31 -35.89 -58.04
C GLY A 160 32.97 -35.16 -58.43
N SER A 161 32.85 -34.13 -59.30
CA SER A 161 33.82 -33.24 -60.01
C SER A 161 33.12 -32.15 -60.90
N VAL A 162 33.48 -30.85 -60.74
CA VAL A 162 33.67 -29.79 -61.80
C VAL A 162 32.42 -29.27 -62.57
N THR A 163 32.14 -27.95 -62.77
CA THR A 163 32.84 -26.92 -63.63
C THR A 163 32.77 -25.44 -63.15
N ASP A 164 33.64 -24.59 -63.72
CA ASP A 164 34.05 -23.21 -63.35
C ASP A 164 33.22 -22.00 -63.87
N ALA A 165 33.48 -20.78 -63.34
CA ALA A 165 33.97 -19.60 -64.13
C ALA A 165 34.13 -18.25 -63.34
N ASP A 166 35.35 -17.99 -62.84
CA ASP A 166 36.23 -16.78 -62.97
C ASP A 166 35.83 -15.31 -62.58
N LYS A 167 36.88 -14.61 -62.08
CA LYS A 167 37.22 -13.15 -62.04
C LYS A 167 36.86 -12.20 -60.88
N ALA A 168 37.80 -11.27 -60.66
CA ALA A 168 37.98 -10.39 -59.49
C ALA A 168 38.59 -9.01 -59.87
N LYS A 169 38.51 -7.99 -58.98
CA LYS A 169 39.65 -7.15 -58.52
C LYS A 169 39.31 -5.99 -57.56
N THR A 170 40.37 -5.37 -57.04
CA THR A 170 40.53 -4.52 -55.84
C THR A 170 40.67 -3.00 -56.07
N GLY A 171 40.32 -2.18 -55.05
CA GLY A 171 40.95 -0.87 -54.75
C GLY A 171 40.34 0.39 -55.43
N THR A 172 40.61 1.65 -55.04
CA THR A 172 41.27 2.24 -53.85
C THR A 172 40.95 3.76 -53.76
N THR A 173 40.76 4.34 -52.54
CA THR A 173 41.00 5.77 -52.14
C THR A 173 40.27 7.01 -52.74
N LYS A 174 40.04 7.97 -51.82
CA LYS A 174 40.24 9.46 -51.87
C LYS A 174 39.09 10.45 -52.17
N THR A 175 38.86 11.35 -51.18
CA THR A 175 38.50 12.81 -51.22
C THR A 175 37.38 13.31 -52.15
N GLY A 176 36.47 14.23 -51.76
CA GLY A 176 36.27 14.98 -50.49
C GLY A 176 35.50 16.31 -50.73
N THR A 177 35.23 17.07 -49.65
CA THR A 177 34.91 18.54 -49.64
C THR A 177 33.50 19.06 -50.05
N THR A 178 32.67 19.34 -49.03
CA THR A 178 32.03 20.64 -48.67
C THR A 178 31.28 21.51 -49.70
N LYS A 179 29.99 21.78 -49.41
CA LYS A 179 29.25 23.09 -49.37
C LYS A 179 27.77 22.77 -49.01
N THR A 180 27.09 23.27 -47.97
CA THR A 180 27.01 24.57 -47.25
C THR A 180 26.08 25.60 -47.94
N ASP A 181 25.25 26.25 -47.09
CA ASP A 181 24.32 27.37 -47.35
C ASP A 181 22.97 27.04 -48.06
N THR A 182 21.83 27.69 -47.75
CA THR A 182 21.61 28.91 -46.91
C THR A 182 20.24 28.97 -46.19
N THR A 183 20.25 29.71 -45.09
CA THR A 183 19.17 30.25 -44.23
C THR A 183 17.98 30.95 -44.89
N LYS A 184 16.79 30.87 -44.24
CA LYS A 184 16.02 31.99 -43.60
C LYS A 184 14.73 31.43 -42.93
N THR A 185 14.36 31.75 -41.68
CA THR A 185 13.64 32.97 -41.18
C THR A 185 12.39 33.36 -42.02
N ASP A 186 11.23 33.74 -41.47
CA ASP A 186 10.99 34.41 -40.16
C ASP A 186 9.50 34.39 -39.69
N THR A 187 9.26 34.91 -38.47
CA THR A 187 8.04 35.60 -37.97
C THR A 187 6.65 34.93 -37.83
N THR A 188 6.33 34.56 -36.58
CA THR A 188 5.23 35.07 -35.71
C THR A 188 3.75 35.23 -36.15
N LYS A 189 2.88 34.92 -35.16
CA LYS A 189 1.58 35.53 -34.77
C LYS A 189 0.35 35.23 -35.65
N THR A 190 -0.90 35.37 -35.18
CA THR A 190 -1.52 35.14 -33.84
C THR A 190 -3.04 35.32 -34.02
N ASP A 191 -3.82 34.42 -33.39
CA ASP A 191 -5.24 34.56 -33.01
C ASP A 191 -6.40 34.55 -34.03
N THR A 192 -7.55 34.25 -33.41
CA THR A 192 -8.93 34.69 -33.70
C THR A 192 -9.85 33.92 -34.66
N THR A 193 -10.84 33.29 -34.00
CA THR A 193 -12.29 33.27 -34.29
C THR A 193 -12.91 32.39 -35.39
N LYS A 194 -13.70 31.43 -34.86
CA LYS A 194 -15.14 31.18 -35.12
C LYS A 194 -15.60 30.62 -36.49
N THR A 195 -16.50 29.63 -36.37
CA THR A 195 -17.68 29.32 -37.22
C THR A 195 -17.69 29.89 -38.63
N ASP A 196 -17.86 29.06 -39.65
CA ASP A 196 -19.25 28.75 -40.00
C ASP A 196 -19.58 27.39 -40.64
N THR A 197 -20.89 27.22 -40.83
CA THR A 197 -21.66 26.01 -41.12
C THR A 197 -21.67 25.56 -42.59
N ALA A 198 -21.94 24.25 -42.77
CA ALA A 198 -22.83 23.66 -43.78
C ALA A 198 -22.39 23.47 -45.25
N ASN A 199 -22.75 22.27 -45.74
CA ASN A 199 -23.27 21.96 -47.09
C ASN A 199 -22.34 22.12 -48.32
N ALA A 200 -22.50 21.33 -49.38
CA ALA A 200 -23.26 20.08 -49.58
C ALA A 200 -22.71 19.39 -50.87
N ASP A 201 -23.47 18.39 -51.34
CA ASP A 201 -23.48 17.87 -52.72
C ASP A 201 -22.32 16.95 -53.11
N THR A 202 -22.56 15.63 -53.25
CA THR A 202 -23.32 14.93 -54.33
C THR A 202 -22.63 15.04 -55.69
N ALA A 203 -22.62 14.03 -56.57
CA ALA A 203 -22.84 12.58 -56.49
C ALA A 203 -22.40 11.98 -57.86
N ASN A 204 -22.21 10.66 -57.96
CA ASN A 204 -22.81 9.76 -58.99
C ASN A 204 -21.96 8.54 -59.39
N ALA A 205 -22.65 7.64 -60.10
CA ALA A 205 -22.14 6.66 -61.07
C ALA A 205 -21.57 5.35 -60.51
N ASP A 206 -22.49 4.61 -59.89
CA ASP A 206 -22.78 3.20 -60.17
C ASP A 206 -22.51 2.75 -61.64
N THR A 207 -21.98 1.53 -61.82
CA THR A 207 -22.31 0.48 -62.84
C THR A 207 -21.18 -0.59 -62.90
N THR A 208 -21.37 -1.83 -62.43
CA THR A 208 -21.72 -3.08 -63.19
C THR A 208 -20.79 -3.45 -64.37
N LYS A 209 -20.36 -4.71 -64.64
CA LYS A 209 -20.59 -6.10 -64.11
C LYS A 209 -19.64 -7.10 -64.86
N VAL A 210 -19.67 -8.42 -64.54
CA VAL A 210 -19.22 -9.61 -65.37
C VAL A 210 -17.69 -9.91 -65.28
N GLU A 211 -17.09 -11.13 -65.15
CA GLU A 211 -17.41 -12.59 -64.96
C GLU A 211 -16.18 -13.24 -64.21
N SER A 212 -16.24 -14.25 -63.31
CA SER A 212 -16.58 -15.70 -63.33
C SER A 212 -15.43 -16.70 -63.66
N GLY A 213 -15.34 -17.82 -62.90
CA GLY A 213 -14.51 -19.03 -63.14
C GLY A 213 -13.89 -19.63 -61.84
N THR A 214 -14.46 -20.65 -61.15
CA THR A 214 -14.31 -22.15 -61.29
C THR A 214 -12.87 -22.71 -61.15
N ASP A 215 -12.57 -23.86 -60.51
CA ASP A 215 -13.33 -25.08 -60.10
C ASP A 215 -12.76 -25.73 -58.79
N ALA A 216 -13.57 -26.30 -57.86
CA ALA A 216 -13.94 -27.74 -57.64
C ALA A 216 -12.85 -28.64 -56.97
N GLY A 217 -13.13 -29.65 -56.12
CA GLY A 217 -14.35 -30.24 -55.49
C GLY A 217 -13.97 -30.93 -54.15
N ASP A 218 -14.69 -31.85 -53.50
CA ASP A 218 -15.94 -32.58 -53.79
C ASP A 218 -16.53 -33.26 -52.50
N SER A 219 -17.79 -33.73 -52.56
CA SER A 219 -18.44 -34.78 -51.72
C SER A 219 -18.74 -34.53 -50.22
N ALA A 220 -19.78 -35.13 -49.60
CA ALA A 220 -21.12 -35.56 -50.05
C ALA A 220 -22.02 -35.93 -48.83
N ALA A 221 -23.33 -35.64 -48.94
CA ALA A 221 -24.49 -36.30 -48.28
C ALA A 221 -24.50 -36.65 -46.76
N THR A 222 -25.53 -36.17 -46.05
CA THR A 222 -26.38 -36.99 -45.15
C THR A 222 -27.80 -36.42 -45.10
N ARG A 223 -28.82 -37.30 -45.10
CA ARG A 223 -30.23 -36.96 -45.37
C ARG A 223 -31.16 -37.40 -44.22
N THR A 224 -31.64 -36.41 -43.48
CA THR A 224 -33.03 -36.25 -42.96
C THR A 224 -33.71 -37.36 -42.12
N LYS A 225 -34.37 -36.91 -41.02
CA LYS A 225 -35.66 -37.35 -40.39
C LYS A 225 -35.54 -37.75 -38.90
N THR A 226 -36.51 -37.48 -37.98
CA THR A 226 -37.74 -36.64 -37.99
C THR A 226 -38.36 -36.54 -36.57
N LYS A 227 -38.96 -35.38 -36.22
CA LYS A 227 -39.94 -35.11 -35.11
C LYS A 227 -39.45 -35.22 -33.65
N THR A 228 -40.07 -34.52 -32.67
CA THR A 228 -41.43 -33.90 -32.66
C THR A 228 -41.48 -32.54 -31.95
N ASP A 229 -41.98 -31.53 -32.66
CA ASP A 229 -42.84 -30.37 -32.31
C ASP A 229 -42.71 -29.71 -30.91
N ALA A 230 -42.31 -28.43 -30.76
CA ALA A 230 -42.94 -27.15 -31.21
C ALA A 230 -44.10 -26.69 -30.29
N THR A 231 -44.27 -25.41 -29.95
CA THR A 231 -44.34 -24.26 -30.87
C THR A 231 -44.12 -22.93 -30.14
N GLU A 232 -43.33 -22.02 -30.72
CA GLU A 232 -43.52 -20.57 -30.55
C GLU A 232 -43.00 -19.88 -31.82
N LYS A 233 -43.81 -18.99 -32.41
CA LYS A 233 -43.50 -18.34 -33.71
C LYS A 233 -43.84 -16.86 -33.63
N SER A 234 -42.90 -16.02 -34.05
CA SER A 234 -43.04 -14.56 -34.08
C SER A 234 -42.91 -14.02 -35.49
N ALA A 235 -43.62 -12.91 -35.73
CA ALA A 235 -43.47 -11.95 -36.83
C ALA A 235 -43.76 -12.45 -38.27
N ASP A 236 -44.46 -11.59 -39.02
CA ASP A 236 -44.14 -11.33 -40.42
C ASP A 236 -44.56 -9.89 -40.81
N GLU A 237 -43.97 -9.36 -41.88
CA GLU A 237 -44.18 -8.00 -42.39
C GLU A 237 -45.28 -7.95 -43.48
N LYS A 238 -45.94 -6.77 -43.66
CA LYS A 238 -45.95 -6.07 -44.97
C LYS A 238 -46.57 -4.66 -44.92
N ALA A 239 -46.29 -3.89 -45.97
CA ALA A 239 -46.56 -2.46 -46.11
C ALA A 239 -47.66 -2.13 -47.13
N ALA A 240 -48.09 -0.86 -47.13
CA ALA A 240 -48.73 -0.04 -48.20
C ALA A 240 -49.79 -0.72 -49.10
N GLY A 241 -51.05 -0.26 -49.09
CA GLY A 241 -51.55 0.85 -49.93
C GLY A 241 -52.34 0.24 -51.13
N GLU A 242 -53.44 0.77 -51.66
CA GLU A 242 -54.10 2.09 -51.59
C GLU A 242 -55.59 1.92 -51.99
N THR A 243 -56.34 2.99 -52.32
CA THR A 243 -57.68 3.05 -52.96
C THR A 243 -58.97 2.95 -52.10
N VAL A 244 -59.37 4.12 -51.59
CA VAL A 244 -60.67 4.82 -51.77
C VAL A 244 -61.96 3.99 -52.05
N ALA A 245 -62.86 4.04 -51.06
CA ALA A 245 -64.34 4.12 -51.09
C ALA A 245 -65.20 3.34 -52.11
N ASP A 246 -66.18 2.59 -51.57
CA ASP A 246 -67.59 2.79 -51.91
C ASP A 246 -68.52 2.46 -50.72
N VAL A 247 -69.79 2.88 -50.81
CA VAL A 247 -70.83 2.87 -49.78
C VAL A 247 -71.70 1.59 -49.86
N GLY A 248 -72.04 1.00 -48.72
CA GLY A 248 -72.96 -0.14 -48.62
C GLY A 248 -73.84 -0.04 -47.37
N GLU A 249 -75.16 0.09 -47.58
CA GLU A 249 -76.16 0.36 -46.54
C GLU A 249 -76.76 -0.93 -45.94
N LYS A 250 -77.22 -0.87 -44.67
CA LYS A 250 -78.17 -1.81 -44.00
C LYS A 250 -77.69 -3.28 -43.82
N ASP A 251 -77.93 -3.94 -42.68
CA ASP A 251 -79.16 -3.97 -41.90
C ASP A 251 -78.97 -4.12 -40.38
N ALA A 252 -80.06 -3.86 -39.64
CA ALA A 252 -80.17 -4.06 -38.19
C ALA A 252 -80.56 -5.52 -37.85
N ALA A 253 -80.55 -6.02 -36.61
CA ALA A 253 -80.32 -5.43 -35.30
C ALA A 253 -79.86 -6.53 -34.30
N ASP A 254 -79.09 -6.18 -33.27
CA ASP A 254 -79.46 -6.54 -31.89
C ASP A 254 -78.80 -5.62 -30.87
N GLY A 255 -79.48 -5.38 -29.75
CA GLY A 255 -79.20 -4.28 -28.83
C GLY A 255 -78.24 -4.62 -27.70
N LYS A 256 -77.01 -4.06 -27.75
CA LYS A 256 -76.33 -3.58 -26.54
C LYS A 256 -75.74 -2.19 -26.78
N THR A 257 -76.19 -1.23 -25.97
CA THR A 257 -75.70 0.14 -25.95
C THR A 257 -74.19 0.19 -25.69
N LYS A 258 -73.43 0.69 -26.68
CA LYS A 258 -72.06 1.17 -26.42
C LYS A 258 -72.12 2.34 -25.42
N PRO A 259 -71.22 2.43 -24.43
CA PRO A 259 -71.13 3.62 -23.60
C PRO A 259 -70.52 4.77 -24.42
N VAL A 260 -71.38 5.65 -24.94
CA VAL A 260 -71.00 6.86 -25.73
C VAL A 260 -70.03 7.77 -24.97
N GLU A 261 -69.99 7.68 -23.64
CA GLU A 261 -69.01 8.39 -22.83
C GLU A 261 -67.55 7.94 -23.08
N ALA A 262 -67.30 6.67 -23.42
CA ALA A 262 -65.93 6.18 -23.60
C ALA A 262 -65.23 6.79 -24.82
N GLU A 263 -65.95 6.98 -25.93
CA GLU A 263 -65.40 7.59 -27.15
C GLU A 263 -65.21 9.11 -26.99
N ARG A 264 -66.12 9.79 -26.27
CA ARG A 264 -66.00 11.22 -25.89
C ARG A 264 -64.68 11.54 -25.18
N TRP A 265 -64.21 10.66 -24.29
CA TRP A 265 -63.00 10.91 -23.51
C TRP A 265 -61.71 10.50 -24.24
N ASN A 266 -61.78 9.66 -25.29
CA ASN A 266 -60.63 9.32 -26.11
C ASN A 266 -60.07 10.51 -26.90
N ALA A 267 -60.89 11.53 -27.21
CA ALA A 267 -60.42 12.79 -27.78
C ALA A 267 -59.55 13.63 -26.83
N PHE A 268 -59.56 13.32 -25.53
CA PHE A 268 -58.71 13.92 -24.50
C PHE A 268 -57.56 13.00 -24.06
N ALA A 269 -57.42 11.82 -24.66
CA ALA A 269 -56.23 11.00 -24.47
C ALA A 269 -55.02 11.73 -25.07
N SER A 270 -53.95 11.87 -24.30
CA SER A 270 -52.69 12.40 -24.82
C SER A 270 -52.22 11.54 -25.99
N ALA A 271 -51.75 12.19 -27.07
CA ALA A 271 -51.20 11.49 -28.23
C ALA A 271 -50.16 10.44 -27.78
N PRO A 272 -50.16 9.22 -28.34
CA PRO A 272 -49.27 8.16 -27.90
C PRO A 272 -47.82 8.65 -27.85
N GLU A 273 -47.16 8.54 -26.70
CA GLU A 273 -45.77 9.02 -26.56
C GLU A 273 -44.92 8.38 -27.66
N PRO A 274 -44.27 9.18 -28.55
CA PRO A 274 -43.52 8.62 -29.66
C PRO A 274 -42.41 7.72 -29.12
N ALA A 275 -42.44 6.45 -29.53
CA ALA A 275 -41.58 5.41 -28.97
C ALA A 275 -40.11 5.86 -29.05
N PRO A 276 -39.41 6.02 -27.91
CA PRO A 276 -38.14 6.73 -27.89
C PRO A 276 -37.12 6.05 -28.80
N SER A 277 -36.48 6.85 -29.66
CA SER A 277 -35.49 6.38 -30.64
C SER A 277 -34.40 5.55 -29.97
N ARG A 278 -33.71 4.70 -30.73
CA ARG A 278 -32.60 3.89 -30.19
C ARG A 278 -31.53 4.78 -29.54
N LEU A 279 -31.25 5.95 -30.12
CA LEU A 279 -30.35 6.97 -29.56
C LEU A 279 -30.89 7.61 -28.27
N THR A 280 -32.18 7.96 -28.22
CA THR A 280 -32.82 8.51 -27.00
C THR A 280 -32.84 7.48 -25.87
N ARG A 281 -33.05 6.19 -26.18
CA ARG A 281 -32.96 5.09 -25.22
C ARG A 281 -31.53 4.86 -24.73
N ALA A 282 -30.53 4.90 -25.62
CA ALA A 282 -29.12 4.84 -25.26
C ALA A 282 -28.72 6.03 -24.35
N GLY A 283 -29.07 7.27 -24.73
CA GLY A 283 -28.85 8.46 -23.92
C GLY A 283 -29.52 8.40 -22.55
N ARG A 284 -30.79 7.93 -22.48
CA ARG A 284 -31.49 7.68 -21.20
C ARG A 284 -30.87 6.52 -20.39
N ALA A 285 -30.18 5.57 -21.01
CA ALA A 285 -29.47 4.50 -20.31
C ALA A 285 -28.14 5.02 -19.74
N VAL A 286 -27.32 5.70 -20.55
CA VAL A 286 -26.07 6.35 -20.14
C VAL A 286 -26.34 7.38 -19.04
N GLY A 287 -27.33 8.25 -19.20
CA GLY A 287 -27.71 9.24 -18.17
C GLY A 287 -28.12 8.58 -16.85
N ARG A 288 -28.90 7.49 -16.89
CA ARG A 288 -29.25 6.72 -15.68
C ARG A 288 -28.06 6.01 -15.04
N PHE A 289 -27.06 5.60 -15.84
CA PHE A 289 -25.82 5.01 -15.34
C PHE A 289 -24.91 6.05 -14.69
N VAL A 290 -24.72 7.23 -15.30
CA VAL A 290 -23.90 8.33 -14.76
C VAL A 290 -24.50 8.89 -13.47
N VAL A 291 -25.82 9.05 -13.41
CA VAL A 291 -26.56 9.52 -12.22
C VAL A 291 -26.79 8.37 -11.21
N HIS A 292 -26.32 7.15 -11.48
CA HIS A 292 -26.48 6.04 -10.56
C HIS A 292 -25.65 6.24 -9.29
N GLU A 293 -26.22 5.87 -8.14
CA GLU A 293 -25.63 6.15 -6.83
C GLU A 293 -24.22 5.56 -6.68
N TRP A 294 -23.98 4.35 -7.18
CA TRP A 294 -22.67 3.71 -7.13
C TRP A 294 -21.65 4.36 -8.06
N THR A 295 -22.07 4.86 -9.23
CA THR A 295 -21.20 5.61 -10.15
C THR A 295 -20.77 6.92 -9.50
N LEU A 296 -21.73 7.68 -8.95
CA LEU A 296 -21.45 8.92 -8.23
C LEU A 296 -20.59 8.67 -6.97
N ALA A 297 -20.86 7.62 -6.20
CA ALA A 297 -20.05 7.27 -5.03
C ALA A 297 -18.62 6.88 -5.41
N SER A 298 -18.43 6.16 -6.51
CA SER A 298 -17.10 5.78 -7.01
C SER A 298 -16.31 7.01 -7.49
N LEU A 299 -16.93 7.85 -8.34
CA LEU A 299 -16.32 9.09 -8.83
C LEU A 299 -16.01 10.07 -7.69
N ALA A 300 -16.91 10.22 -6.72
CA ALA A 300 -16.69 11.05 -5.54
C ALA A 300 -15.59 10.47 -4.63
N SER A 301 -15.46 9.15 -4.51
CA SER A 301 -14.38 8.52 -3.74
C SER A 301 -13.02 8.73 -4.40
N VAL A 302 -12.92 8.65 -5.73
CA VAL A 302 -11.69 8.96 -6.48
C VAL A 302 -11.35 10.45 -6.39
N ALA A 303 -12.32 11.34 -6.61
CA ALA A 303 -12.11 12.78 -6.52
C ALA A 303 -11.68 13.20 -5.11
N LEU A 304 -12.33 12.66 -4.06
CA LEU A 304 -11.94 12.90 -2.68
C LEU A 304 -10.55 12.32 -2.38
N ALA A 305 -10.21 11.13 -2.88
CA ALA A 305 -8.87 10.57 -2.70
C ALA A 305 -7.79 11.46 -3.32
N VAL A 306 -7.97 11.95 -4.54
CA VAL A 306 -7.03 12.89 -5.19
C VAL A 306 -6.89 14.19 -4.39
N LEU A 307 -7.98 14.75 -3.87
CA LEU A 307 -7.96 15.97 -3.07
C LEU A 307 -7.31 15.77 -1.70
N MET A 308 -7.67 14.71 -0.98
CA MET A 308 -7.15 14.41 0.35
C MET A 308 -5.68 13.98 0.31
N THR A 309 -5.23 13.30 -0.75
CA THR A 309 -3.82 12.87 -0.91
C THR A 309 -2.95 13.86 -1.68
N TRP A 310 -3.46 15.03 -2.04
CA TRP A 310 -2.66 16.06 -2.72
C TRP A 310 -1.47 16.51 -1.85
N PRO A 311 -0.23 16.64 -2.37
CA PRO A 311 0.17 16.69 -3.78
C PRO A 311 0.66 15.38 -4.43
N THR A 312 0.26 14.18 -3.99
CA THR A 312 0.75 12.88 -4.55
C THR A 312 0.75 12.82 -6.09
N MET A 313 -0.30 13.34 -6.74
CA MET A 313 -0.43 13.32 -8.21
C MET A 313 0.20 14.53 -8.93
N ARG A 314 0.95 15.40 -8.22
CA ARG A 314 1.62 16.57 -8.83
C ARG A 314 2.91 16.18 -9.57
N TYR A 315 3.71 15.30 -8.99
CA TYR A 315 4.96 14.80 -9.58
C TYR A 315 5.05 13.27 -9.46
N PRO A 316 4.06 12.51 -9.97
CA PRO A 316 3.84 11.12 -9.59
C PRO A 316 4.93 10.13 -10.05
N ARG A 317 5.91 10.55 -10.87
CA ARG A 317 7.08 9.74 -11.26
C ARG A 317 8.33 10.00 -10.40
N TYR A 318 8.31 11.04 -9.55
CA TYR A 318 9.51 11.58 -8.90
C TYR A 318 9.37 11.83 -7.39
N THR A 319 8.17 11.73 -6.82
CA THR A 319 7.94 11.93 -5.37
C THR A 319 7.18 10.76 -4.75
N LEU A 320 7.49 10.41 -3.51
CA LEU A 320 6.75 9.42 -2.71
C LEU A 320 6.18 10.06 -1.43
N PRO A 321 4.99 9.63 -0.95
CA PRO A 321 4.37 10.16 0.25
C PRO A 321 5.05 9.67 1.53
N GLN A 322 5.07 10.53 2.55
CA GLN A 322 5.74 10.41 3.86
C GLN A 322 7.27 10.42 3.75
N ASP A 323 7.83 9.38 3.16
CA ASP A 323 9.26 9.21 2.98
C ASP A 323 9.56 8.48 1.66
N TYR A 324 10.84 8.24 1.38
CA TYR A 324 11.28 7.53 0.19
C TYR A 324 11.81 6.12 0.50
N TRP A 325 11.67 5.64 1.73
CA TRP A 325 12.22 4.36 2.20
C TRP A 325 11.23 3.22 1.91
N ASP A 326 10.26 3.00 2.79
CA ASP A 326 9.27 1.91 2.67
C ASP A 326 8.38 2.03 1.41
N PRO A 327 8.06 3.24 0.90
CA PRO A 327 7.45 3.41 -0.43
C PRO A 327 8.31 2.92 -1.60
N SER A 328 9.65 3.03 -1.53
CA SER A 328 10.54 2.49 -2.56
C SER A 328 10.51 0.96 -2.58
N LEU A 329 10.55 0.33 -1.39
CA LEU A 329 10.37 -1.12 -1.25
C LEU A 329 9.04 -1.57 -1.88
N GLN A 330 7.93 -0.91 -1.53
CA GLN A 330 6.59 -1.30 -2.00
C GLN A 330 6.38 -1.03 -3.50
N ALA A 331 6.99 0.03 -4.04
CA ALA A 331 7.05 0.27 -5.48
C ALA A 331 7.83 -0.84 -6.22
N TRP A 332 8.94 -1.33 -5.65
CA TRP A 332 9.64 -2.51 -6.19
C TRP A 332 8.81 -3.79 -6.06
N GLN A 333 8.12 -4.06 -4.94
CA GLN A 333 7.32 -5.28 -4.76
C GLN A 333 6.22 -5.43 -5.82
N MET A 334 5.52 -4.34 -6.13
CA MET A 334 4.53 -4.32 -7.21
C MET A 334 5.19 -4.50 -8.59
N ALA A 335 6.35 -3.89 -8.83
CA ALA A 335 7.08 -4.04 -10.09
C ALA A 335 7.63 -5.46 -10.28
N TRP A 336 8.21 -6.08 -9.25
CA TRP A 336 8.72 -7.45 -9.26
C TRP A 336 7.60 -8.45 -9.56
N SER A 337 6.51 -8.40 -8.80
CA SER A 337 5.38 -9.32 -8.98
C SER A 337 4.73 -9.21 -10.37
N GLY A 338 4.61 -8.00 -10.92
CA GLY A 338 4.15 -7.80 -12.30
C GLY A 338 5.13 -8.33 -13.35
N HIS A 339 6.43 -8.11 -13.16
CA HIS A 339 7.47 -8.60 -14.07
C HIS A 339 7.54 -10.13 -14.09
N ILE A 340 7.73 -10.75 -12.92
CA ILE A 340 8.02 -12.19 -12.83
C ILE A 340 6.83 -13.06 -13.24
N LEU A 341 5.59 -12.58 -13.06
CA LEU A 341 4.40 -13.27 -13.56
C LEU A 341 4.28 -13.27 -15.09
N LEU A 342 4.95 -12.33 -15.78
CA LEU A 342 5.03 -12.29 -17.25
C LEU A 342 6.23 -13.06 -17.81
N THR A 343 7.36 -13.10 -17.09
CA THR A 343 8.61 -13.70 -17.59
C THR A 343 8.82 -15.14 -17.12
N GLU A 344 8.71 -15.43 -15.83
CA GLU A 344 9.00 -16.75 -15.27
C GLU A 344 8.16 -17.00 -13.99
N PRO A 345 6.82 -17.19 -14.09
CA PRO A 345 5.90 -17.20 -12.94
C PRO A 345 6.21 -18.27 -11.89
N ALA A 346 6.94 -19.34 -12.26
CA ALA A 346 7.42 -20.36 -11.33
C ALA A 346 8.43 -19.82 -10.29
N ARG A 347 9.10 -18.69 -10.59
CA ARG A 347 10.07 -18.02 -9.71
C ARG A 347 9.52 -16.83 -8.91
N LEU A 348 8.19 -16.70 -8.81
CA LEU A 348 7.54 -15.57 -8.12
C LEU A 348 8.16 -15.21 -6.74
N TRP A 349 8.60 -16.23 -6.00
CA TRP A 349 9.11 -16.09 -4.63
C TRP A 349 10.62 -15.85 -4.53
N GLN A 350 11.36 -16.06 -5.62
CA GLN A 350 12.82 -15.91 -5.72
C GLN A 350 13.10 -14.53 -6.34
N SER A 351 13.08 -13.48 -5.52
CA SER A 351 13.26 -12.13 -6.03
C SER A 351 14.72 -11.83 -6.39
N ASN A 352 14.93 -10.86 -7.27
CA ASN A 352 16.25 -10.39 -7.68
C ASN A 352 17.05 -9.68 -6.56
N THR A 353 16.61 -9.75 -5.30
CA THR A 353 17.16 -8.99 -4.17
C THR A 353 17.52 -9.94 -3.03
N PHE A 354 18.46 -9.54 -2.17
CA PHE A 354 19.10 -10.44 -1.19
C PHE A 354 19.89 -11.59 -1.83
N PHE A 355 20.34 -11.46 -3.09
CA PHE A 355 21.05 -12.53 -3.78
C PHE A 355 22.23 -13.06 -2.95
N PRO A 356 22.41 -14.39 -2.79
CA PRO A 356 21.67 -15.51 -3.41
C PRO A 356 20.54 -16.13 -2.55
N GLU A 357 19.99 -15.42 -1.55
CA GLU A 357 18.96 -15.95 -0.65
C GLU A 357 17.68 -16.40 -1.38
N LEU A 358 17.11 -17.53 -0.94
CA LEU A 358 15.88 -18.08 -1.49
C LEU A 358 14.65 -17.55 -0.76
N TRP A 359 13.49 -17.52 -1.45
CA TRP A 359 12.21 -17.04 -0.90
C TRP A 359 12.22 -15.56 -0.47
N SER A 360 13.19 -14.78 -0.95
CA SER A 360 13.44 -13.37 -0.62
C SER A 360 12.23 -12.45 -0.84
N PHE A 361 11.32 -12.77 -1.76
CA PHE A 361 10.08 -12.02 -1.94
C PHE A 361 9.12 -12.11 -0.73
N ALA A 362 9.19 -13.22 0.03
CA ALA A 362 8.38 -13.46 1.22
C ALA A 362 8.99 -12.89 2.53
N PHE A 363 10.06 -12.08 2.44
CA PHE A 363 10.62 -11.39 3.62
C PHE A 363 9.75 -10.21 4.11
N SER A 364 8.69 -9.85 3.39
CA SER A 364 7.69 -8.82 3.76
C SER A 364 6.31 -9.11 3.14
N ASP A 365 5.30 -8.27 3.42
CA ASP A 365 4.01 -8.29 2.72
C ASP A 365 4.22 -8.01 1.23
N THR A 366 3.66 -8.84 0.34
CA THR A 366 4.06 -8.91 -1.09
C THR A 366 3.31 -7.98 -2.04
N LEU A 367 2.18 -7.38 -1.61
CA LEU A 367 1.28 -6.60 -2.48
C LEU A 367 0.83 -7.35 -3.75
N LEU A 368 0.79 -8.69 -3.74
CA LEU A 368 0.55 -9.51 -4.94
C LEU A 368 -0.79 -9.22 -5.62
N GLY A 369 -1.81 -8.80 -4.86
CA GLY A 369 -3.08 -8.31 -5.40
C GLY A 369 -2.98 -7.09 -6.34
N TYR A 370 -1.84 -6.40 -6.38
CA TYR A 370 -1.54 -5.30 -7.32
C TYR A 370 -0.59 -5.68 -8.46
N ALA A 371 -0.17 -6.95 -8.59
CA ALA A 371 0.71 -7.38 -9.68
C ALA A 371 0.25 -6.97 -11.10
N PRO A 372 -1.06 -6.91 -11.44
CA PRO A 372 -1.51 -6.39 -12.74
C PRO A 372 -1.13 -4.92 -13.02
N ALA A 373 -0.93 -4.10 -11.98
CA ALA A 373 -0.39 -2.75 -12.16
C ALA A 373 1.10 -2.81 -12.51
N GLY A 374 1.86 -3.70 -11.85
CA GLY A 374 3.28 -3.95 -12.11
C GLY A 374 3.62 -4.38 -13.53
N MET A 375 2.66 -5.00 -14.23
CA MET A 375 2.78 -5.42 -15.64
C MET A 375 2.88 -4.24 -16.63
N LEU A 376 2.59 -3.00 -16.22
CA LEU A 376 2.50 -1.82 -17.08
C LEU A 376 3.69 -0.88 -16.88
N GLY A 377 4.63 -0.83 -17.84
CA GLY A 377 5.84 0.02 -17.79
C GLY A 377 7.03 -0.65 -17.11
N SER A 378 8.21 -0.01 -17.12
CA SER A 378 9.45 -0.63 -16.59
C SER A 378 10.43 0.39 -16.02
N GLY A 379 11.28 -0.04 -15.08
CA GLY A 379 12.23 0.85 -14.40
C GLY A 379 11.61 1.69 -13.27
N PRO A 380 12.46 2.46 -12.57
CA PRO A 380 12.13 3.09 -11.30
C PRO A 380 11.06 4.18 -11.41
N GLU A 381 11.11 5.03 -12.44
CA GLU A 381 10.12 6.10 -12.66
C GLU A 381 8.69 5.57 -12.82
N ASP A 382 8.54 4.45 -13.54
CA ASP A 382 7.26 3.79 -13.76
C ASP A 382 6.82 3.02 -12.50
N ALA A 383 7.75 2.49 -11.70
CA ALA A 383 7.45 1.90 -10.40
C ALA A 383 6.89 2.94 -9.42
N VAL A 384 7.50 4.14 -9.35
CA VAL A 384 7.00 5.27 -8.55
C VAL A 384 5.63 5.75 -9.07
N LEU A 385 5.44 5.81 -10.39
CA LEU A 385 4.14 6.15 -11.00
C LEU A 385 3.03 5.18 -10.58
N ARG A 386 3.27 3.88 -10.71
CA ARG A 386 2.33 2.83 -10.29
C ARG A 386 2.03 2.92 -8.81
N TYR A 387 3.05 3.12 -7.96
CA TYR A 387 2.85 3.28 -6.52
C TYR A 387 1.93 4.45 -6.20
N ASN A 388 2.17 5.63 -6.76
CA ASN A 388 1.37 6.82 -6.49
C ASN A 388 -0.07 6.68 -7.00
N ILE A 389 -0.30 6.03 -8.15
CA ILE A 389 -1.66 5.73 -8.62
C ILE A 389 -2.36 4.73 -7.69
N MET A 390 -1.69 3.63 -7.30
CA MET A 390 -2.26 2.65 -6.35
C MET A 390 -2.53 3.25 -4.97
N PHE A 391 -1.69 4.17 -4.50
CA PHE A 391 -1.90 4.92 -3.26
C PHE A 391 -3.19 5.72 -3.26
N VAL A 392 -3.48 6.46 -4.35
CA VAL A 392 -4.75 7.19 -4.50
C VAL A 392 -5.93 6.22 -4.62
N LEU A 393 -5.79 5.14 -5.41
CA LEU A 393 -6.85 4.15 -5.60
C LEU A 393 -7.16 3.34 -4.32
N ALA A 394 -6.18 3.09 -3.46
CA ALA A 394 -6.38 2.46 -2.17
C ALA A 394 -7.30 3.30 -1.27
N HIS A 395 -7.08 4.61 -1.18
CA HIS A 395 -7.97 5.54 -0.46
C HIS A 395 -9.36 5.62 -1.09
N ALA A 396 -9.46 5.64 -2.42
CA ALA A 396 -10.75 5.63 -3.11
C ALA A 396 -11.53 4.33 -2.83
N LEU A 397 -10.87 3.18 -2.84
CA LEU A 397 -11.47 1.88 -2.55
C LEU A 397 -11.84 1.72 -1.07
N ALA A 398 -11.04 2.24 -0.15
CA ALA A 398 -11.38 2.29 1.28
C ALA A 398 -12.63 3.13 1.53
N THR A 399 -12.72 4.30 0.89
CA THR A 399 -13.88 5.20 0.99
C THR A 399 -15.13 4.51 0.45
N LEU A 400 -15.04 3.93 -0.75
CA LEU A 400 -16.15 3.24 -1.41
C LEU A 400 -16.56 1.96 -0.69
N GLY A 401 -15.61 1.18 -0.15
CA GLY A 401 -15.87 -0.06 0.57
C GLY A 401 -16.60 0.16 1.88
N ALA A 402 -16.14 1.10 2.72
CA ALA A 402 -16.83 1.46 3.96
C ALA A 402 -18.17 2.15 3.70
N TYR A 403 -18.29 2.96 2.64
CA TYR A 403 -19.58 3.45 2.14
C TYR A 403 -20.53 2.30 1.79
N ALA A 404 -20.07 1.33 0.98
CA ALA A 404 -20.88 0.20 0.54
C ALA A 404 -21.37 -0.65 1.73
N LEU A 405 -20.50 -0.88 2.71
CA LEU A 405 -20.85 -1.60 3.94
C LEU A 405 -21.93 -0.85 4.72
N ALA A 406 -21.75 0.44 5.00
CA ALA A 406 -22.74 1.24 5.72
C ALA A 406 -24.10 1.25 4.99
N ARG A 407 -24.11 1.40 3.65
CA ARG A 407 -25.35 1.33 2.84
C ARG A 407 -26.04 -0.03 2.95
N GLN A 408 -25.29 -1.13 2.87
CA GLN A 408 -25.84 -2.48 3.00
C GLN A 408 -26.41 -2.74 4.40
N LEU A 409 -25.75 -2.23 5.45
CA LEU A 409 -26.22 -2.32 6.84
C LEU A 409 -27.42 -1.39 7.14
N GLY A 410 -27.83 -0.56 6.18
CA GLY A 410 -29.07 0.21 6.20
C GLY A 410 -28.93 1.69 6.54
N ALA A 411 -27.71 2.22 6.52
CA ALA A 411 -27.46 3.66 6.61
C ALA A 411 -27.86 4.39 5.32
N GLY A 412 -28.18 5.68 5.46
CA GLY A 412 -28.49 6.58 4.35
C GLY A 412 -27.22 7.02 3.60
N ARG A 413 -27.40 7.76 2.50
CA ARG A 413 -26.27 8.22 1.65
C ARG A 413 -25.24 9.03 2.43
N ILE A 414 -25.68 10.04 3.19
CA ILE A 414 -24.78 10.93 3.93
C ILE A 414 -24.12 10.20 5.11
N GLY A 415 -24.88 9.42 5.89
CA GLY A 415 -24.28 8.59 6.96
C GLY A 415 -23.26 7.59 6.43
N SER A 416 -23.48 7.02 5.24
CA SER A 416 -22.51 6.13 4.62
C SER A 416 -21.30 6.87 4.04
N ALA A 417 -21.46 8.11 3.57
CA ALA A 417 -20.33 8.97 3.21
C ALA A 417 -19.48 9.29 4.44
N VAL A 418 -20.11 9.60 5.58
CA VAL A 418 -19.41 9.76 6.87
C VAL A 418 -18.65 8.48 7.23
N ALA A 419 -19.23 7.29 7.07
CA ALA A 419 -18.49 6.04 7.29
C ALA A 419 -17.28 5.89 6.37
N GLY A 420 -17.46 6.15 5.07
CA GLY A 420 -16.41 6.04 4.06
C GLY A 420 -15.22 6.95 4.35
N VAL A 421 -15.49 8.23 4.62
CA VAL A 421 -14.44 9.22 4.92
C VAL A 421 -13.80 8.94 6.28
N ALA A 422 -14.60 8.70 7.33
CA ALA A 422 -14.09 8.45 8.68
C ALA A 422 -13.22 7.19 8.77
N TYR A 423 -13.53 6.16 7.98
CA TYR A 423 -12.72 4.95 7.90
C TYR A 423 -11.40 5.17 7.17
N THR A 424 -11.40 5.98 6.11
CA THR A 424 -10.25 6.12 5.20
C THR A 424 -9.25 7.17 5.66
N TYR A 425 -9.74 8.31 6.15
CA TYR A 425 -8.92 9.47 6.51
C TYR A 425 -8.88 9.71 8.03
N ALA A 426 -9.05 8.64 8.82
CA ALA A 426 -8.84 8.70 10.26
C ALA A 426 -7.40 9.18 10.56
N PRO A 427 -7.17 10.11 11.51
CA PRO A 427 -5.84 10.69 11.72
C PRO A 427 -4.71 9.67 11.90
N TRP A 428 -4.93 8.54 12.59
CA TRP A 428 -3.91 7.49 12.75
C TRP A 428 -3.44 6.83 11.44
N LEU A 429 -4.29 6.76 10.40
CA LEU A 429 -3.89 6.25 9.08
C LEU A 429 -2.92 7.20 8.37
N LEU A 430 -2.89 8.48 8.74
CA LEU A 430 -1.96 9.46 8.16
C LEU A 430 -0.50 9.16 8.53
N ALA A 431 -0.24 8.52 9.68
CA ALA A 431 1.08 7.99 10.06
C ALA A 431 1.51 6.77 9.23
N GLN A 432 0.56 6.13 8.54
CA GLN A 432 0.77 4.93 7.74
C GLN A 432 0.87 5.28 6.24
N ALA A 433 1.14 6.54 5.89
CA ALA A 433 1.23 7.01 4.50
C ALA A 433 2.35 6.32 3.68
N GLY A 434 3.43 5.89 4.32
CA GLY A 434 4.49 5.07 3.70
C GLY A 434 4.14 3.57 3.60
N HIS A 435 3.00 3.15 4.15
CA HIS A 435 2.60 1.75 4.34
C HIS A 435 1.39 1.41 3.47
N LEU A 436 1.55 1.38 2.14
CA LEU A 436 0.50 1.01 1.18
C LEU A 436 -0.17 -0.32 1.53
N HIS A 437 0.56 -1.30 2.06
CA HIS A 437 -0.01 -2.58 2.55
C HIS A 437 -1.04 -2.43 3.70
N VAL A 438 -0.96 -1.36 4.50
CA VAL A 438 -1.94 -1.00 5.54
C VAL A 438 -3.08 -0.14 4.98
N LEU A 439 -2.77 0.79 4.07
CA LEU A 439 -3.75 1.67 3.42
C LEU A 439 -4.65 0.92 2.43
N SER A 440 -4.17 -0.19 1.87
CA SER A 440 -4.89 -1.04 0.93
C SER A 440 -5.89 -1.96 1.63
N ASN A 441 -6.72 -1.37 2.47
CA ASN A 441 -7.67 -2.04 3.35
C ASN A 441 -9.13 -1.99 2.84
N GLY A 442 -9.40 -1.35 1.69
CA GLY A 442 -10.76 -1.14 1.20
C GLY A 442 -11.49 -2.40 0.74
N GLY A 443 -10.76 -3.47 0.43
CA GLY A 443 -11.33 -4.79 0.18
C GLY A 443 -12.00 -5.40 1.42
N ILE A 444 -11.56 -5.05 2.64
CA ILE A 444 -12.15 -5.54 3.90
C ILE A 444 -13.64 -5.16 4.02
N PRO A 445 -14.02 -3.86 4.09
CA PRO A 445 -15.41 -3.49 4.21
C PRO A 445 -16.21 -3.80 2.93
N LEU A 446 -15.57 -3.78 1.75
CA LEU A 446 -16.24 -4.15 0.50
C LEU A 446 -16.62 -5.63 0.45
N ALA A 447 -15.73 -6.55 0.83
CA ALA A 447 -16.03 -7.98 0.94
C ALA A 447 -17.16 -8.22 1.95
N LEU A 448 -17.11 -7.59 3.13
CA LEU A 448 -18.18 -7.66 4.13
C LEU A 448 -19.51 -7.14 3.58
N ALA A 449 -19.50 -6.05 2.79
CA ALA A 449 -20.69 -5.50 2.14
C ALA A 449 -21.28 -6.48 1.11
N MET A 450 -20.43 -7.07 0.27
CA MET A 450 -20.84 -8.04 -0.75
C MET A 450 -21.38 -9.34 -0.13
N LEU A 451 -20.70 -9.89 0.89
CA LEU A 451 -21.16 -11.07 1.63
C LEU A 451 -22.51 -10.79 2.33
N ALA A 452 -22.63 -9.67 3.06
CA ALA A 452 -23.89 -9.27 3.69
C ALA A 452 -25.02 -9.05 2.67
N ARG A 453 -24.70 -8.52 1.48
CA ARG A 453 -25.64 -8.33 0.37
C ARG A 453 -26.10 -9.67 -0.21
N GLY A 454 -25.18 -10.58 -0.52
CA GLY A 454 -25.51 -11.91 -1.04
C GLY A 454 -26.36 -12.75 -0.06
N HIS A 455 -26.14 -12.54 1.24
CA HIS A 455 -26.96 -13.11 2.32
C HIS A 455 -28.31 -12.39 2.53
N GLY A 456 -28.59 -11.28 1.85
CA GLY A 456 -29.80 -10.48 2.08
C GLY A 456 -29.87 -9.87 3.50
N TRP A 457 -28.74 -9.70 4.17
CA TRP A 457 -28.66 -9.30 5.58
C TRP A 457 -28.35 -7.80 5.76
N SER A 458 -28.91 -7.20 6.81
CA SER A 458 -28.77 -5.78 7.14
C SER A 458 -29.05 -5.50 8.62
N LEU A 459 -28.31 -4.59 9.27
CA LEU A 459 -28.53 -4.25 10.68
C LEU A 459 -29.86 -3.50 10.94
N ARG A 460 -30.34 -2.71 9.96
CA ARG A 460 -31.62 -1.97 10.04
C ARG A 460 -32.82 -2.87 9.75
N TYR A 461 -32.76 -3.65 8.67
CA TYR A 461 -33.89 -4.42 8.14
C TYR A 461 -33.89 -5.90 8.53
N GLY A 462 -32.81 -6.38 9.17
CA GLY A 462 -32.64 -7.79 9.47
C GLY A 462 -32.36 -8.63 8.22
N TYR A 463 -32.90 -9.84 8.22
CA TYR A 463 -32.72 -10.83 7.16
C TYR A 463 -33.85 -10.78 6.14
N ARG A 464 -33.51 -10.68 4.86
CA ARG A 464 -34.44 -10.53 3.74
C ARG A 464 -34.20 -11.62 2.68
N PRO A 465 -34.91 -12.76 2.77
CA PRO A 465 -34.77 -13.89 1.85
C PRO A 465 -34.90 -13.51 0.37
N GLU A 466 -35.79 -12.56 0.06
CA GLU A 466 -36.10 -12.07 -1.27
C GLU A 466 -34.97 -11.24 -1.91
N ARG A 467 -33.92 -10.91 -1.14
CA ARG A 467 -32.75 -10.16 -1.61
C ARG A 467 -31.45 -10.97 -1.64
N ARG A 468 -31.53 -12.28 -1.42
CA ARG A 468 -30.36 -13.18 -1.52
C ARG A 468 -29.88 -13.28 -2.95
N HIS A 469 -28.56 -13.40 -3.12
CA HIS A 469 -27.94 -13.54 -4.43
C HIS A 469 -26.55 -14.17 -4.29
N ASP A 470 -26.39 -15.40 -4.79
CA ASP A 470 -25.16 -16.17 -4.76
C ASP A 470 -23.97 -15.47 -5.46
N GLY A 471 -24.21 -14.81 -6.60
CA GLY A 471 -23.18 -13.99 -7.27
C GLY A 471 -22.51 -12.93 -6.37
N TRP A 472 -23.24 -12.35 -5.40
CA TRP A 472 -22.64 -11.40 -4.45
C TRP A 472 -21.86 -12.09 -3.32
N VAL A 473 -22.17 -13.36 -3.01
CA VAL A 473 -21.36 -14.19 -2.11
C VAL A 473 -20.04 -14.56 -2.78
N TYR A 474 -20.08 -15.05 -4.03
CA TYR A 474 -18.85 -15.31 -4.79
C TYR A 474 -17.99 -14.04 -4.93
N ALA A 475 -18.59 -12.90 -5.32
CA ALA A 475 -17.86 -11.63 -5.39
C ALA A 475 -17.24 -11.22 -4.04
N GLY A 476 -17.97 -11.39 -2.92
CA GLY A 476 -17.46 -11.10 -1.59
C GLY A 476 -16.27 -11.98 -1.18
N TRP A 477 -16.32 -13.28 -1.46
CA TRP A 477 -15.20 -14.19 -1.21
C TRP A 477 -14.00 -13.94 -2.16
N LEU A 478 -14.24 -13.56 -3.42
CA LEU A 478 -13.19 -13.16 -4.35
C LEU A 478 -12.49 -11.86 -3.91
N VAL A 479 -13.24 -10.85 -3.48
CA VAL A 479 -12.66 -9.61 -2.93
C VAL A 479 -11.91 -9.89 -1.62
N ALA A 480 -12.39 -10.83 -0.79
CA ALA A 480 -11.65 -11.26 0.40
C ALA A 480 -10.32 -11.96 0.04
N ALA A 481 -10.33 -12.83 -0.97
CA ALA A 481 -9.13 -13.53 -1.46
C ALA A 481 -8.11 -12.56 -2.08
N TRP A 482 -8.58 -11.56 -2.82
CA TRP A 482 -7.76 -10.46 -3.30
C TRP A 482 -7.17 -9.65 -2.13
N GLN A 483 -7.98 -9.29 -1.13
CA GLN A 483 -7.56 -8.49 0.02
C GLN A 483 -6.48 -9.18 0.87
N ILE A 484 -6.54 -10.51 1.06
CA ILE A 484 -5.48 -11.25 1.78
C ILE A 484 -4.21 -11.41 0.93
N SER A 485 -4.32 -11.46 -0.40
CA SER A 485 -3.15 -11.52 -1.31
C SER A 485 -2.28 -10.24 -1.32
N LEU A 486 -2.78 -9.13 -0.77
CA LEU A 486 -2.01 -7.90 -0.61
C LEU A 486 -0.99 -7.98 0.55
N GLY A 487 -1.26 -8.80 1.56
CA GLY A 487 -0.39 -8.94 2.73
C GLY A 487 -1.12 -9.49 3.96
N PHE A 488 -0.37 -10.16 4.83
CA PHE A 488 -0.85 -10.68 6.10
C PHE A 488 -0.92 -9.61 7.20
N GLY A 489 -0.18 -8.49 7.07
CA GLY A 489 -0.13 -7.41 8.05
C GLY A 489 -1.50 -6.88 8.51
N ILE A 490 -2.49 -6.82 7.59
CA ILE A 490 -3.91 -6.59 7.89
C ILE A 490 -4.82 -7.73 7.41
N GLY A 491 -4.36 -8.55 6.45
CA GLY A 491 -5.11 -9.68 5.91
C GLY A 491 -5.29 -10.83 6.91
N LEU A 492 -4.35 -11.05 7.84
CA LEU A 492 -4.46 -12.10 8.84
C LEU A 492 -5.57 -11.78 9.88
N PRO A 493 -5.63 -10.60 10.53
CA PRO A 493 -6.77 -10.23 11.37
C PRO A 493 -8.12 -10.34 10.65
N PHE A 494 -8.17 -9.93 9.37
CA PHE A 494 -9.37 -10.05 8.54
C PHE A 494 -9.80 -11.51 8.31
N ALA A 495 -8.87 -12.41 8.01
CA ALA A 495 -9.14 -13.84 7.85
C ALA A 495 -9.70 -14.46 9.14
N TYR A 496 -9.14 -14.12 10.29
CA TYR A 496 -9.63 -14.58 11.60
C TYR A 496 -11.03 -14.04 11.92
N ILE A 497 -11.33 -12.78 11.57
CA ILE A 497 -12.66 -12.19 11.76
C ILE A 497 -13.71 -12.81 10.83
N LEU A 498 -13.36 -13.10 9.56
CA LEU A 498 -14.22 -13.86 8.66
C LEU A 498 -14.48 -15.29 9.18
N ALA A 499 -13.42 -16.01 9.59
CA ALA A 499 -13.53 -17.35 10.15
C ALA A 499 -14.41 -17.36 11.42
N GLY A 500 -14.21 -16.39 12.33
CA GLY A 500 -15.06 -16.19 13.50
C GLY A 500 -16.51 -15.91 13.13
N GLY A 501 -16.77 -15.09 12.12
CA GLY A 501 -18.11 -14.83 11.57
C GLY A 501 -18.79 -16.08 11.02
N VAL A 502 -18.06 -16.93 10.29
CA VAL A 502 -18.54 -18.23 9.80
C VAL A 502 -18.86 -19.17 10.97
N VAL A 503 -17.97 -19.29 11.96
CA VAL A 503 -18.19 -20.13 13.16
C VAL A 503 -19.41 -19.65 13.96
N VAL A 504 -19.53 -18.35 14.23
CA VAL A 504 -20.71 -17.78 14.91
C VAL A 504 -21.99 -18.06 14.13
N THR A 505 -21.95 -17.92 12.79
CA THR A 505 -23.11 -18.20 11.93
C THR A 505 -23.49 -19.69 11.94
N ALA A 506 -22.49 -20.59 11.94
CA ALA A 506 -22.70 -22.03 12.05
C ALA A 506 -23.25 -22.45 13.43
N VAL A 507 -22.74 -21.88 14.52
CA VAL A 507 -23.26 -22.13 15.89
C VAL A 507 -24.69 -21.60 16.03
N LEU A 508 -24.97 -20.38 15.59
CA LEU A 508 -26.33 -19.82 15.60
C LEU A 508 -27.29 -20.66 14.73
N PHE A 509 -26.81 -21.20 13.60
CA PHE A 509 -27.58 -22.14 12.79
C PHE A 509 -27.89 -23.45 13.53
N VAL A 510 -26.90 -24.10 14.15
CA VAL A 510 -27.10 -25.34 14.92
C VAL A 510 -28.05 -25.12 16.08
N VAL A 511 -27.85 -24.08 16.89
CA VAL A 511 -28.74 -23.72 18.02
C VAL A 511 -30.17 -23.46 17.53
N ARG A 512 -30.34 -22.74 16.41
CA ARG A 512 -31.67 -22.49 15.83
C ARG A 512 -32.31 -23.76 15.29
N ARG A 513 -31.55 -24.64 14.63
CA ARG A 513 -32.04 -25.93 14.11
C ARG A 513 -32.54 -26.81 15.26
N LEU A 514 -31.76 -26.93 16.34
CA LEU A 514 -32.15 -27.68 17.54
C LEU A 514 -33.40 -27.11 18.22
N ARG A 515 -33.55 -25.77 18.26
CA ARG A 515 -34.71 -25.11 18.89
C ARG A 515 -35.98 -25.07 18.04
N THR A 516 -35.88 -25.14 16.71
CA THR A 516 -37.04 -24.83 15.83
C THR A 516 -37.29 -25.87 14.72
N GLY A 517 -36.49 -26.92 14.61
CA GLY A 517 -36.64 -28.02 13.63
C GLY A 517 -36.43 -27.64 12.16
N ARG A 518 -36.42 -26.35 11.81
CA ARG A 518 -36.32 -25.86 10.42
C ARG A 518 -34.88 -25.92 9.90
N ALA A 519 -34.72 -26.46 8.69
CA ALA A 519 -33.42 -26.63 8.01
C ALA A 519 -32.95 -25.38 7.25
N LEU A 520 -31.64 -25.33 6.98
CA LEU A 520 -30.87 -24.37 6.14
C LEU A 520 -31.52 -22.98 5.92
N PRO A 521 -31.16 -21.94 6.71
CA PRO A 521 -31.70 -20.60 6.51
C PRO A 521 -31.47 -20.08 5.07
N PHE A 522 -30.30 -20.35 4.51
CA PHE A 522 -29.79 -19.75 3.27
C PHE A 522 -30.20 -20.47 1.97
N GLY A 523 -30.68 -21.71 2.05
CA GLY A 523 -30.94 -22.56 0.87
C GLY A 523 -29.66 -23.18 0.28
N ARG A 524 -29.81 -24.25 -0.53
CA ARG A 524 -28.68 -25.09 -0.97
C ARG A 524 -27.67 -24.32 -1.85
N ARG A 525 -28.12 -23.45 -2.75
CA ARG A 525 -27.23 -22.68 -3.66
C ARG A 525 -26.30 -21.74 -2.90
N LEU A 526 -26.85 -20.96 -1.95
CA LEU A 526 -26.07 -19.99 -1.18
C LEU A 526 -25.05 -20.71 -0.28
N PHE A 527 -25.45 -21.80 0.37
CA PHE A 527 -24.54 -22.63 1.16
C PHE A 527 -23.39 -23.23 0.32
N VAL A 528 -23.66 -23.66 -0.93
CA VAL A 528 -22.59 -24.09 -1.86
C VAL A 528 -21.69 -22.90 -2.24
N ALA A 529 -22.25 -21.71 -2.47
CA ALA A 529 -21.46 -20.51 -2.76
C ALA A 529 -20.53 -20.11 -1.61
N ASP A 530 -20.98 -20.25 -0.36
CA ASP A 530 -20.13 -20.02 0.83
C ASP A 530 -19.08 -21.11 1.03
N LEU A 531 -19.41 -22.39 0.78
CA LEU A 531 -18.42 -23.46 0.84
C LEU A 531 -17.34 -23.30 -0.23
N VAL A 532 -17.73 -23.04 -1.48
CA VAL A 532 -16.78 -22.87 -2.61
C VAL A 532 -15.98 -21.58 -2.45
N GLY A 533 -16.64 -20.46 -2.13
CA GLY A 533 -15.98 -19.17 -1.92
C GLY A 533 -15.07 -19.17 -0.69
N GLY A 534 -15.52 -19.74 0.43
CA GLY A 534 -14.72 -19.90 1.64
C GLY A 534 -13.54 -20.86 1.46
N ALA A 535 -13.72 -21.96 0.73
CA ALA A 535 -12.63 -22.87 0.37
C ALA A 535 -11.62 -22.22 -0.58
N PHE A 536 -12.07 -21.42 -1.55
CA PHE A 536 -11.19 -20.64 -2.42
C PHE A 536 -10.39 -19.60 -1.62
N PHE A 537 -11.05 -18.83 -0.75
CA PHE A 537 -10.38 -17.88 0.15
C PHE A 537 -9.34 -18.55 1.05
N ALA A 538 -9.69 -19.68 1.68
CA ALA A 538 -8.77 -20.46 2.49
C ALA A 538 -7.60 -21.03 1.67
N GLY A 539 -7.87 -21.51 0.44
CA GLY A 539 -6.85 -22.01 -0.49
C GLY A 539 -5.85 -20.93 -0.89
N VAL A 540 -6.32 -19.74 -1.26
CA VAL A 540 -5.47 -18.57 -1.55
C VAL A 540 -4.67 -18.16 -0.31
N GLY A 541 -5.29 -18.10 0.86
CA GLY A 541 -4.61 -17.78 2.12
C GLY A 541 -3.50 -18.79 2.48
N LEU A 542 -3.74 -20.09 2.29
CA LEU A 542 -2.76 -21.15 2.53
C LEU A 542 -1.63 -21.15 1.49
N LEU A 543 -1.95 -20.93 0.22
CA LEU A 543 -0.96 -20.77 -0.86
C LEU A 543 -0.03 -19.59 -0.58
N MET A 544 -0.60 -18.45 -0.18
CA MET A 544 0.15 -17.25 0.21
C MET A 544 0.98 -17.48 1.48
N ALA A 545 0.52 -18.28 2.44
CA ALA A 545 1.21 -18.52 3.71
C ALA A 545 2.40 -19.50 3.61
N TYR A 546 2.39 -20.42 2.63
CA TYR A 546 3.43 -21.44 2.48
C TYR A 546 4.86 -20.87 2.37
N PRO A 547 5.15 -19.85 1.54
CA PRO A 547 6.46 -19.20 1.47
C PRO A 547 6.91 -18.61 2.81
N TYR A 548 6.01 -17.96 3.57
CA TYR A 548 6.36 -17.38 4.87
C TYR A 548 6.75 -18.48 5.87
N PHE A 549 6.04 -19.61 5.90
CA PHE A 549 6.46 -20.76 6.73
C PHE A 549 7.81 -21.34 6.30
N LYS A 550 8.16 -21.28 5.00
CA LYS A 550 9.50 -21.67 4.51
C LYS A 550 10.59 -20.68 4.92
N VAL A 551 10.32 -19.38 4.86
CA VAL A 551 11.20 -18.34 5.39
C VAL A 551 11.44 -18.53 6.89
N THR A 552 10.41 -18.83 7.67
CA THR A 552 10.54 -19.13 9.10
C THR A 552 11.37 -20.39 9.37
N GLU A 553 11.25 -21.43 8.54
CA GLU A 553 12.04 -22.66 8.65
C GLU A 553 13.53 -22.44 8.33
N LEU A 554 13.83 -21.60 7.33
CA LEU A 554 15.20 -21.28 6.91
C LEU A 554 15.88 -20.20 7.77
N HIS A 555 15.09 -19.26 8.29
CA HIS A 555 15.55 -18.15 9.14
C HIS A 555 14.80 -18.12 10.48
N PRO A 556 15.01 -19.09 11.41
CA PRO A 556 14.28 -19.12 12.69
C PRO A 556 14.48 -17.87 13.56
N TYR A 557 15.59 -17.16 13.37
CA TYR A 557 15.89 -15.88 14.04
C TYR A 557 15.05 -14.69 13.50
N ALA A 558 14.26 -14.89 12.45
CA ALA A 558 13.27 -13.92 11.97
C ALA A 558 11.92 -14.04 12.71
N GLU A 559 11.70 -15.11 13.49
CA GLU A 559 10.57 -15.16 14.43
C GLU A 559 10.69 -14.01 15.45
N ARG A 560 9.59 -13.29 15.67
CA ARG A 560 9.56 -12.18 16.63
C ARG A 560 9.34 -12.71 18.04
N SER A 561 9.91 -12.00 19.02
CA SER A 561 9.66 -12.22 20.44
C SER A 561 8.46 -11.39 20.92
N ILE A 562 7.94 -11.72 22.11
CA ILE A 562 6.92 -10.91 22.77
C ILE A 562 7.46 -9.54 23.24
N ASP A 563 8.77 -9.45 23.47
CA ASP A 563 9.46 -8.20 23.84
C ASP A 563 9.58 -7.24 22.64
N ASP A 564 9.77 -7.75 21.42
CA ASP A 564 9.67 -6.93 20.19
C ASP A 564 8.30 -6.25 20.10
N ILE A 565 7.22 -7.00 20.35
CA ILE A 565 5.85 -6.46 20.36
C ILE A 565 5.66 -5.42 21.45
N ARG A 566 6.34 -5.53 22.59
CA ARG A 566 6.27 -4.54 23.68
C ARG A 566 6.80 -3.18 23.26
N MET A 567 7.80 -3.13 22.36
CA MET A 567 8.30 -1.88 21.77
C MET A 567 7.27 -1.18 20.88
N TYR A 568 6.40 -1.93 20.21
CA TYR A 568 5.36 -1.42 19.31
C TYR A 568 3.94 -1.40 19.92
N SER A 569 3.80 -1.80 21.20
CA SER A 569 2.51 -1.88 21.89
C SER A 569 2.06 -0.51 22.43
N PRO A 570 0.96 0.07 21.92
CA PRO A 570 0.54 1.43 22.25
C PRO A 570 -0.10 1.53 23.64
N PRO A 571 0.20 2.58 24.41
CA PRO A 571 -0.52 2.90 25.64
C PRO A 571 -1.92 3.49 25.34
N VAL A 572 -2.77 3.60 26.36
CA VAL A 572 -4.13 4.19 26.24
C VAL A 572 -4.10 5.61 25.68
N SER A 573 -3.07 6.40 26.01
CA SER A 573 -2.88 7.76 25.45
C SER A 573 -2.73 7.77 23.93
N GLY A 574 -2.30 6.66 23.31
CA GLY A 574 -2.24 6.52 21.85
C GLY A 574 -3.58 6.76 21.16
N PHE A 575 -4.70 6.32 21.75
CA PHE A 575 -6.04 6.46 21.18
C PHE A 575 -6.60 7.90 21.16
N VAL A 576 -5.91 8.83 21.83
CA VAL A 576 -6.25 10.27 21.85
C VAL A 576 -5.11 11.14 21.30
N THR A 577 -3.96 10.55 20.95
CA THR A 577 -2.78 11.27 20.43
C THR A 577 -2.72 11.14 18.92
N ALA A 578 -2.51 12.27 18.24
CA ALA A 578 -2.48 12.34 16.78
C ALA A 578 -1.04 12.23 16.25
N PRO A 579 -0.86 11.73 15.02
CA PRO A 579 0.43 11.79 14.35
C PRO A 579 0.76 13.18 13.83
N ALA A 580 2.03 13.41 13.50
CA ALA A 580 2.53 14.70 13.02
C ALA A 580 1.89 15.11 11.68
N GLU A 581 1.53 14.11 10.87
CA GLU A 581 0.91 14.24 9.56
C GLU A 581 -0.55 14.75 9.63
N SER A 582 -1.20 14.81 10.80
CA SER A 582 -2.52 15.44 10.94
C SER A 582 -2.41 16.96 10.91
N ARG A 583 -3.10 17.61 9.95
CA ARG A 583 -3.02 19.07 9.76
C ARG A 583 -3.66 19.87 10.89
N ILE A 584 -4.65 19.30 11.59
CA ILE A 584 -5.31 19.94 12.74
C ILE A 584 -4.56 19.60 14.04
N TRP A 585 -4.28 18.32 14.28
CA TRP A 585 -3.85 17.85 15.59
C TRP A 585 -2.33 17.66 15.73
N GLY A 586 -1.57 17.59 14.64
CA GLY A 586 -0.15 17.17 14.67
C GLY A 586 0.77 18.09 15.48
N GLY A 587 0.55 19.41 15.41
CA GLY A 587 1.25 20.39 16.25
C GLY A 587 0.69 20.46 17.68
N LEU A 588 -0.64 20.45 17.84
CA LEU A 588 -1.31 20.48 19.16
C LEU A 588 -0.93 19.28 20.03
N HIS A 589 -0.66 18.13 19.42
CA HIS A 589 -0.30 16.89 20.10
C HIS A 589 1.21 16.61 20.10
N GLU A 590 2.08 17.55 19.72
CA GLU A 590 3.53 17.33 19.66
C GLU A 590 4.12 16.84 20.99
N GLY A 591 3.81 17.52 22.11
CA GLY A 591 4.30 17.11 23.43
C GLY A 591 3.74 15.77 23.91
N ALA A 592 2.47 15.47 23.63
CA ALA A 592 1.84 14.19 23.96
C ALA A 592 2.40 13.04 23.11
N ARG A 593 2.68 13.31 21.83
CA ARG A 593 3.33 12.38 20.89
C ARG A 593 4.76 12.09 21.33
N GLY A 594 5.54 13.10 21.71
CA GLY A 594 6.91 12.98 22.22
C GLY A 594 7.09 12.11 23.47
N ALA A 595 6.01 11.80 24.19
CA ALA A 595 6.01 10.88 25.33
C ALA A 595 5.78 9.40 24.94
N LEU A 596 5.53 9.10 23.66
CA LEU A 596 5.33 7.73 23.17
C LEU A 596 6.68 7.13 22.70
N PRO A 597 7.04 5.89 23.10
CA PRO A 597 8.31 5.28 22.69
C PRO A 597 8.52 5.13 21.17
N TRP A 598 7.44 4.99 20.39
CA TRP A 598 7.52 4.85 18.94
C TRP A 598 6.34 5.54 18.24
N HIS A 599 6.50 6.83 17.92
CA HIS A 599 5.41 7.69 17.43
C HIS A 599 4.60 7.11 16.23
N PRO A 600 5.22 6.56 15.16
CA PRO A 600 4.50 6.23 13.92
C PRO A 600 3.49 5.09 14.05
N GLU A 601 3.69 4.17 15.00
CA GLU A 601 2.81 3.01 15.20
C GLU A 601 1.95 3.11 16.48
N MET A 602 2.21 4.12 17.34
CA MET A 602 1.46 4.32 18.60
C MET A 602 0.43 5.46 18.58
N THR A 603 0.44 6.31 17.56
CA THR A 603 -0.49 7.46 17.44
C THR A 603 -1.82 7.02 16.80
N LEU A 604 -2.73 6.51 17.63
CA LEU A 604 -3.95 5.79 17.23
C LEU A 604 -5.24 6.62 17.27
N LEU A 605 -5.18 7.95 17.26
CA LEU A 605 -6.39 8.80 17.22
C LEU A 605 -7.25 8.51 15.96
N PRO A 606 -8.51 8.05 16.09
CA PRO A 606 -9.42 7.87 14.95
C PRO A 606 -10.22 9.13 14.60
N GLY A 607 -10.12 10.17 15.42
CA GLY A 607 -10.77 11.47 15.26
C GLY A 607 -11.74 11.79 16.40
N PHE A 608 -11.68 12.99 16.96
CA PHE A 608 -12.61 13.45 17.99
C PHE A 608 -14.01 13.71 17.43
N VAL A 609 -14.12 14.16 16.17
CA VAL A 609 -15.41 14.27 15.47
C VAL A 609 -16.01 12.88 15.32
N LEU A 610 -15.20 11.88 14.96
CA LEU A 610 -15.65 10.49 14.88
C LEU A 610 -16.08 9.94 16.24
N TYR A 611 -15.32 10.17 17.32
CA TYR A 611 -15.75 9.77 18.67
C TYR A 611 -17.08 10.43 19.07
N ALA A 612 -17.25 11.73 18.83
CA ALA A 612 -18.49 12.44 19.14
C ALA A 612 -19.69 11.92 18.34
N LEU A 613 -19.52 11.66 17.04
CA LEU A 613 -20.57 11.09 16.18
C LEU A 613 -20.88 9.63 16.55
N ALA A 614 -19.89 8.83 16.94
CA ALA A 614 -20.09 7.46 17.39
C ALA A 614 -20.81 7.38 18.74
N ALA A 615 -20.48 8.27 19.69
CA ALA A 615 -21.22 8.44 20.94
C ALA A 615 -22.66 8.90 20.68
N GLY A 616 -22.86 9.86 19.78
CA GLY A 616 -24.18 10.23 19.26
C GLY A 616 -24.92 9.03 18.66
N GLY A 617 -24.23 8.15 17.94
CA GLY A 617 -24.75 6.92 17.35
C GLY A 617 -25.12 5.82 18.33
N LEU A 618 -24.55 5.83 19.53
CA LEU A 618 -24.97 4.95 20.62
C LEU A 618 -26.35 5.37 21.16
N LEU A 619 -26.57 6.68 21.30
CA LEU A 619 -27.81 7.29 21.82
C LEU A 619 -28.93 7.35 20.77
N PHE A 620 -28.63 7.91 19.59
CA PHE A 620 -29.56 8.17 18.49
C PHE A 620 -29.04 7.48 17.23
N SER A 621 -29.73 6.44 16.74
CA SER A 621 -29.30 5.73 15.53
C SER A 621 -30.43 4.91 14.92
N VAL A 622 -30.37 4.69 13.60
CA VAL A 622 -31.33 3.87 12.84
C VAL A 622 -31.29 2.37 13.18
N TRP A 623 -30.31 1.91 13.96
CA TRP A 623 -30.23 0.52 14.41
C TRP A 623 -30.77 0.34 15.83
N ARG A 624 -31.23 -0.88 16.13
CA ARG A 624 -31.70 -1.28 17.47
C ARG A 624 -30.57 -1.23 18.49
N LEU A 625 -30.87 -0.86 19.74
CA LEU A 625 -29.90 -0.74 20.84
C LEU A 625 -28.94 -1.92 20.95
N ARG A 626 -29.44 -3.16 20.88
CA ARG A 626 -28.62 -4.39 20.90
C ARG A 626 -27.49 -4.40 19.85
N HIS A 627 -27.73 -3.86 18.65
CA HIS A 627 -26.71 -3.81 17.59
C HIS A 627 -25.68 -2.72 17.89
N ARG A 628 -26.10 -1.58 18.47
CA ARG A 628 -25.21 -0.50 18.89
C ARG A 628 -24.28 -0.96 20.02
N LEU A 629 -24.82 -1.69 20.99
CA LEU A 629 -24.05 -2.30 22.08
C LEU A 629 -23.07 -3.37 21.58
N LEU A 630 -23.45 -4.17 20.57
CA LEU A 630 -22.52 -5.12 19.92
C LEU A 630 -21.40 -4.40 19.15
N LEU A 631 -21.70 -3.31 18.45
CA LEU A 631 -20.68 -2.47 17.79
C LEU A 631 -19.73 -1.85 18.83
N LEU A 632 -20.26 -1.32 19.95
CA LEU A 632 -19.47 -0.78 21.05
C LEU A 632 -18.60 -1.85 21.73
N ALA A 633 -19.14 -3.04 21.99
CA ALA A 633 -18.37 -4.16 22.51
C ALA A 633 -17.24 -4.54 21.54
N GLY A 634 -17.50 -4.54 20.24
CA GLY A 634 -16.48 -4.71 19.20
C GLY A 634 -15.37 -3.65 19.28
N VAL A 635 -15.73 -2.36 19.37
CA VAL A 635 -14.79 -1.23 19.56
C VAL A 635 -13.89 -1.45 20.78
N LEU A 636 -14.47 -1.79 21.93
CA LEU A 636 -13.72 -2.01 23.17
C LEU A 636 -12.77 -3.22 23.07
N VAL A 637 -13.22 -4.31 22.45
CA VAL A 637 -12.38 -5.49 22.19
C VAL A 637 -11.24 -5.13 21.24
N THR A 638 -11.50 -4.48 20.10
CA THR A 638 -10.44 -4.16 19.13
C THR A 638 -9.43 -3.16 19.68
N MET A 639 -9.85 -2.21 20.53
CA MET A 639 -8.92 -1.35 21.28
C MET A 639 -8.05 -2.14 22.28
N ALA A 640 -8.65 -3.03 23.07
CA ALA A 640 -7.92 -3.85 24.04
C ALA A 640 -6.88 -4.80 23.39
N PHE A 641 -7.16 -5.29 22.19
CA PHE A 641 -6.19 -6.04 21.40
C PHE A 641 -5.16 -5.13 20.69
N ALA A 642 -5.56 -3.94 20.24
CA ALA A 642 -4.64 -2.97 19.63
C ALA A 642 -3.55 -2.48 20.61
N MET A 643 -3.83 -2.46 21.91
CA MET A 643 -2.85 -2.18 22.97
C MET A 643 -1.72 -3.22 23.12
N GLY A 644 -1.82 -4.39 22.47
CA GLY A 644 -0.79 -5.42 22.57
C GLY A 644 -0.50 -5.84 24.00
N THR A 645 0.78 -5.79 24.41
CA THR A 645 1.22 -6.15 25.76
C THR A 645 0.96 -5.07 26.83
N ARG A 646 0.51 -3.85 26.44
CA ARG A 646 0.19 -2.79 27.42
C ARG A 646 -1.10 -3.05 28.19
N PHE A 647 -1.99 -3.91 27.70
CA PHE A 647 -3.24 -4.26 28.37
C PHE A 647 -3.09 -5.58 29.13
N PHE A 648 -3.00 -5.53 30.46
CA PHE A 648 -2.78 -6.70 31.34
C PHE A 648 -1.62 -7.61 30.90
N GLY A 649 -0.49 -7.03 30.46
CA GLY A 649 0.67 -7.78 29.96
C GLY A 649 0.45 -8.47 28.60
N GLY A 650 -0.73 -8.32 28.00
CA GLY A 650 -1.16 -9.04 26.79
C GLY A 650 -1.72 -10.45 27.05
N SER A 651 -1.61 -10.98 28.27
CA SER A 651 -1.91 -12.39 28.62
C SER A 651 -3.35 -12.82 28.37
N PHE A 652 -4.29 -11.88 28.26
CA PHE A 652 -5.71 -12.15 27.98
C PHE A 652 -6.20 -11.54 26.67
N THR A 653 -5.32 -10.90 25.89
CA THR A 653 -5.64 -10.26 24.61
C THR A 653 -4.67 -10.73 23.51
N TYR A 654 -3.68 -9.91 23.17
CA TYR A 654 -2.80 -10.16 22.03
C TYR A 654 -1.87 -11.36 22.24
N GLY A 655 -1.44 -11.63 23.48
CA GLY A 655 -0.57 -12.75 23.83
C GLY A 655 -1.19 -14.10 23.51
N LEU A 656 -2.50 -14.30 23.78
CA LEU A 656 -3.21 -15.53 23.43
C LEU A 656 -3.24 -15.79 21.92
N LEU A 657 -3.31 -14.74 21.10
CA LEU A 657 -3.22 -14.89 19.64
C LEU A 657 -1.78 -15.17 19.23
N PHE A 658 -0.83 -14.39 19.73
CA PHE A 658 0.60 -14.56 19.46
C PHE A 658 1.12 -15.98 19.78
N GLU A 659 0.72 -16.54 20.92
CA GLU A 659 1.17 -17.86 21.40
C GLU A 659 0.41 -19.06 20.80
N HIS A 660 -0.85 -18.89 20.37
CA HIS A 660 -1.72 -20.03 20.01
C HIS A 660 -2.39 -19.94 18.64
N ALA A 661 -2.51 -18.75 18.05
CA ALA A 661 -3.16 -18.56 16.75
C ALA A 661 -2.11 -18.54 15.62
N PRO A 662 -2.12 -19.52 14.69
CA PRO A 662 -1.15 -19.60 13.61
C PRO A 662 -0.97 -18.29 12.83
N GLY A 663 0.29 -17.88 12.66
CA GLY A 663 0.71 -16.69 11.92
C GLY A 663 0.76 -15.39 12.73
N TRP A 664 0.15 -15.32 13.92
CA TRP A 664 0.16 -14.10 14.73
C TRP A 664 1.55 -13.78 15.31
N ASN A 665 2.43 -14.77 15.44
CA ASN A 665 3.82 -14.59 15.82
C ASN A 665 4.69 -13.83 14.79
N ALA A 666 4.18 -13.63 13.57
CA ALA A 666 4.83 -12.79 12.55
C ALA A 666 4.42 -11.30 12.63
N LEU A 667 3.35 -10.96 13.37
CA LEU A 667 2.83 -9.59 13.46
C LEU A 667 3.49 -8.83 14.63
N ARG A 668 4.34 -7.86 14.32
CA ARG A 668 5.01 -7.02 15.34
C ARG A 668 4.14 -5.83 15.85
N THR A 669 3.12 -5.43 15.09
CA THR A 669 2.43 -4.12 15.24
C THR A 669 0.95 -4.25 15.67
N PRO A 670 0.65 -4.49 16.96
CA PRO A 670 -0.73 -4.69 17.43
C PRO A 670 -1.63 -3.48 17.15
N GLY A 671 -1.08 -2.26 17.12
CA GLY A 671 -1.80 -1.02 16.82
C GLY A 671 -2.55 -1.02 15.49
N ARG A 672 -2.15 -1.83 14.49
CA ARG A 672 -2.87 -1.96 13.21
C ARG A 672 -4.31 -2.51 13.37
N LEU A 673 -4.63 -3.15 14.49
CA LEU A 673 -6.00 -3.56 14.81
C LEU A 673 -6.96 -2.37 15.04
N MET A 674 -6.43 -1.15 15.20
CA MET A 674 -7.20 0.09 15.23
C MET A 674 -8.09 0.27 13.99
N LEU A 675 -7.72 -0.33 12.84
CA LEU A 675 -8.55 -0.39 11.63
C LEU A 675 -9.98 -0.88 11.90
N TRP A 676 -10.13 -1.91 12.74
CA TRP A 676 -11.44 -2.45 13.11
C TRP A 676 -12.18 -1.53 14.08
N THR A 677 -11.46 -0.92 15.02
CA THR A 677 -12.01 0.11 15.92
C THR A 677 -12.60 1.28 15.11
N THR A 678 -11.83 1.83 14.16
CA THR A 678 -12.25 2.92 13.29
C THR A 678 -13.46 2.51 12.44
N LEU A 679 -13.47 1.31 11.85
CA LEU A 679 -14.62 0.83 11.07
C LEU A 679 -15.90 0.74 11.91
N LEU A 680 -15.82 0.21 13.13
CA LEU A 680 -16.97 0.07 14.02
C LEU A 680 -17.48 1.42 14.56
N LEU A 681 -16.57 2.35 14.87
CA LEU A 681 -16.92 3.75 15.19
C LEU A 681 -17.57 4.46 14.00
N ALA A 682 -17.02 4.28 12.79
CA ALA A 682 -17.54 4.84 11.54
C ALA A 682 -18.95 4.33 11.24
N LEU A 683 -19.24 3.05 11.53
CA LEU A 683 -20.58 2.52 11.48
C LEU A 683 -21.51 3.18 12.52
N LEU A 684 -21.11 3.27 13.80
CA LEU A 684 -21.92 3.94 14.83
C LEU A 684 -22.27 5.39 14.41
N ALA A 685 -21.29 6.16 13.94
CA ALA A 685 -21.47 7.51 13.40
C ALA A 685 -22.42 7.55 12.21
N ALA A 686 -22.32 6.61 11.27
CA ALA A 686 -23.25 6.49 10.14
C ALA A 686 -24.69 6.24 10.59
N GLY A 687 -24.88 5.46 11.66
CA GLY A 687 -26.17 5.25 12.30
C GLY A 687 -26.78 6.55 12.83
N ALA A 688 -25.97 7.39 13.47
CA ALA A 688 -26.33 8.70 14.00
C ALA A 688 -26.73 9.67 12.90
N VAL A 689 -25.83 9.86 11.93
CA VAL A 689 -26.03 10.81 10.83
C VAL A 689 -27.20 10.38 9.95
N THR A 690 -27.45 9.08 9.77
CA THR A 690 -28.66 8.61 9.10
C THR A 690 -29.92 8.99 9.87
N ALA A 691 -29.96 8.79 11.19
CA ALA A 691 -31.12 9.14 12.02
C ALA A 691 -31.41 10.66 11.97
N LEU A 692 -30.36 11.49 12.00
CA LEU A 692 -30.47 12.93 11.79
C LEU A 692 -31.07 13.26 10.40
N THR A 693 -30.58 12.63 9.33
CA THR A 693 -31.09 12.89 7.97
C THR A 693 -32.52 12.40 7.74
N ASP A 694 -32.89 11.27 8.34
CA ASP A 694 -34.25 10.74 8.28
C ASP A 694 -35.20 11.70 9.04
N ARG A 695 -34.81 12.19 10.23
CA ARG A 695 -35.59 13.17 11.00
C ARG A 695 -35.72 14.53 10.30
N VAL A 696 -34.66 15.01 9.66
CA VAL A 696 -34.69 16.23 8.83
C VAL A 696 -35.67 16.08 7.66
N ARG A 697 -35.74 14.89 7.04
CA ARG A 697 -36.69 14.59 5.96
C ARG A 697 -38.13 14.56 6.46
N GLU A 698 -38.39 13.95 7.62
CA GLU A 698 -39.72 13.97 8.26
C GLU A 698 -40.20 15.40 8.53
N LEU A 699 -39.35 16.24 9.13
CA LEU A 699 -39.67 17.64 9.43
C LEU A 699 -39.86 18.50 8.16
N ALA A 700 -39.12 18.20 7.09
CA ALA A 700 -39.29 18.87 5.80
C ALA A 700 -40.59 18.45 5.09
N ALA A 701 -40.99 17.18 5.21
CA ALA A 701 -42.24 16.67 4.62
C ALA A 701 -43.51 17.28 5.23
N GLN A 702 -43.41 17.85 6.45
CA GLN A 702 -44.49 18.56 7.13
C GLN A 702 -44.62 20.04 6.71
N ARG A 703 -43.76 20.54 5.82
CA ARG A 703 -43.74 21.94 5.36
C ARG A 703 -44.11 22.03 3.88
N ILE A 704 -44.56 23.21 3.46
CA ILE A 704 -44.75 23.57 2.05
C ILE A 704 -43.76 24.70 1.72
N PRO A 705 -42.84 24.54 0.75
CA PRO A 705 -42.56 23.31 -0.01
C PRO A 705 -41.99 22.18 0.86
N SER A 706 -42.22 20.93 0.47
CA SER A 706 -41.79 19.71 1.19
C SER A 706 -40.28 19.42 1.13
N TRP A 707 -39.48 20.44 0.80
CA TRP A 707 -38.06 20.37 0.53
C TRP A 707 -37.29 20.98 1.71
N PRO A 708 -36.28 20.30 2.27
CA PRO A 708 -35.51 20.88 3.37
C PRO A 708 -34.84 22.16 2.89
N GLY A 709 -35.01 23.26 3.63
CA GLY A 709 -34.39 24.55 3.34
C GLY A 709 -32.86 24.47 3.33
N PRO A 710 -32.16 25.46 2.74
CA PRO A 710 -30.71 25.40 2.51
C PRO A 710 -29.92 25.14 3.80
N TRP A 711 -30.27 25.83 4.89
CA TRP A 711 -29.67 25.64 6.21
C TRP A 711 -29.82 24.21 6.77
N LEU A 712 -30.98 23.59 6.55
CA LEU A 712 -31.26 22.23 7.02
C LEU A 712 -30.51 21.18 6.20
N ARG A 713 -30.28 21.44 4.90
CA ARG A 713 -29.38 20.64 4.06
C ARG A 713 -27.93 20.77 4.50
N LEU A 714 -27.46 22.01 4.75
CA LEU A 714 -26.11 22.27 5.24
C LEU A 714 -25.86 21.56 6.59
N ALA A 715 -26.82 21.63 7.52
CA ALA A 715 -26.76 20.92 8.80
C ALA A 715 -26.64 19.39 8.63
N THR A 716 -27.27 18.79 7.61
CA THR A 716 -27.06 17.36 7.33
C THR A 716 -25.69 17.02 6.75
N LEU A 717 -25.02 17.96 6.08
CA LEU A 717 -23.67 17.77 5.52
C LEU A 717 -22.56 18.12 6.51
N LEU A 718 -22.85 18.93 7.54
CA LEU A 718 -21.86 19.35 8.55
C LEU A 718 -21.08 18.18 9.19
N PRO A 719 -21.69 17.03 9.58
CA PRO A 719 -20.92 15.89 10.09
C PRO A 719 -19.88 15.34 9.10
N LEU A 720 -20.21 15.35 7.80
CA LEU A 720 -19.28 14.92 6.75
C LEU A 720 -18.14 15.93 6.56
N LEU A 721 -18.46 17.22 6.54
CA LEU A 721 -17.46 18.29 6.41
C LEU A 721 -16.47 18.31 7.59
N LEU A 722 -16.95 18.10 8.82
CA LEU A 722 -16.11 18.04 10.01
C LEU A 722 -15.17 16.82 10.00
N VAL A 723 -15.65 15.65 9.56
CA VAL A 723 -14.81 14.45 9.39
C VAL A 723 -13.78 14.63 8.28
N ILE A 724 -14.15 15.26 7.15
CA ILE A 724 -13.19 15.61 6.08
C ILE A 724 -12.11 16.55 6.63
N ALA A 725 -12.50 17.60 7.37
CA ALA A 725 -11.57 18.57 7.94
C ALA A 725 -10.59 17.93 8.94
N GLU A 726 -11.07 17.05 9.83
CA GLU A 726 -10.24 16.32 10.78
C GLU A 726 -9.25 15.34 10.11
N GLY A 727 -9.64 14.76 8.97
CA GLY A 727 -8.79 13.88 8.16
C GLY A 727 -7.81 14.59 7.23
N LEU A 728 -7.75 15.92 7.22
CA LEU A 728 -6.77 16.66 6.41
C LEU A 728 -5.35 16.37 6.89
N ASN A 729 -4.47 16.01 5.95
CA ASN A 729 -3.07 15.76 6.24
C ASN A 729 -2.15 16.91 5.83
N ALA A 730 -0.92 16.82 6.36
CA ALA A 730 0.25 17.58 5.99
C ALA A 730 1.41 16.61 5.68
N THR A 731 1.10 15.43 5.14
CA THR A 731 2.08 14.39 4.82
C THR A 731 3.11 14.95 3.83
N PRO A 732 4.42 14.89 4.15
CA PRO A 732 5.45 15.36 3.23
C PRO A 732 5.55 14.44 2.01
N HIS A 733 5.97 14.98 0.86
CA HIS A 733 6.26 14.20 -0.35
C HIS A 733 7.73 14.35 -0.68
N GLN A 734 8.51 13.32 -0.42
CA GLN A 734 9.96 13.36 -0.62
C GLN A 734 10.31 13.05 -2.08
N VAL A 735 11.33 13.74 -2.60
CA VAL A 735 11.86 13.48 -3.94
C VAL A 735 12.63 12.16 -3.91
N VAL A 736 12.32 11.27 -4.85
CA VAL A 736 12.95 9.95 -4.95
C VAL A 736 14.38 10.11 -5.50
N PRO A 737 15.40 9.52 -4.84
CA PRO A 737 16.76 9.48 -5.38
C PRO A 737 16.81 8.87 -6.79
N THR A 738 17.39 9.62 -7.74
CA THR A 738 17.54 9.20 -9.13
C THR A 738 18.46 7.99 -9.27
N GLN A 739 18.14 7.06 -10.18
CA GLN A 739 19.00 5.90 -10.43
C GLN A 739 20.41 6.32 -10.89
N PRO A 740 21.49 5.93 -10.16
CA PRO A 740 22.88 6.20 -10.52
C PRO A 740 23.20 5.72 -11.94
N THR A 741 24.14 6.39 -12.61
CA THR A 741 24.43 6.06 -14.02
C THR A 741 25.03 4.66 -14.15
N ALA A 742 25.92 4.27 -13.22
CA ALA A 742 26.48 2.93 -13.11
C ALA A 742 25.42 1.81 -13.08
N MET A 743 24.34 1.99 -12.32
CA MET A 743 23.24 1.02 -12.17
C MET A 743 22.44 0.78 -13.46
N ARG A 744 22.56 1.63 -14.48
CA ARG A 744 21.80 1.49 -15.74
C ARG A 744 22.41 0.49 -16.72
N ALA A 745 23.69 0.16 -16.54
CA ALA A 745 24.48 -0.73 -17.39
C ALA A 745 25.25 -1.80 -16.60
N ALA A 746 25.08 -1.87 -15.27
CA ALA A 746 25.66 -2.91 -14.43
C ALA A 746 24.93 -4.24 -14.65
N GLU A 747 25.68 -5.28 -15.03
CA GLU A 747 25.19 -6.65 -15.08
C GLU A 747 25.34 -7.32 -13.71
N GLY A 748 24.34 -8.11 -13.34
CA GLY A 748 24.34 -8.87 -12.08
C GLY A 748 25.14 -10.18 -12.14
N PRO A 749 25.40 -10.81 -10.97
CA PRO A 749 25.02 -10.34 -9.65
C PRO A 749 25.88 -9.16 -9.17
N LEU A 750 25.26 -8.14 -8.56
CA LEU A 750 25.96 -6.94 -8.09
C LEU A 750 25.68 -6.56 -6.64
N LEU A 751 26.63 -5.86 -6.03
CA LEU A 751 26.52 -5.24 -4.71
C LEU A 751 26.66 -3.73 -4.84
N VAL A 752 25.76 -2.96 -4.23
CA VAL A 752 25.83 -1.51 -4.12
C VAL A 752 26.29 -1.12 -2.72
N LEU A 753 27.25 -0.20 -2.63
CA LEU A 753 27.81 0.33 -1.39
C LEU A 753 27.67 1.85 -1.33
N PRO A 754 27.40 2.44 -0.14
CA PRO A 754 27.10 1.79 1.14
C PRO A 754 25.82 0.95 1.12
N SER A 755 25.78 -0.11 1.94
CA SER A 755 24.58 -0.93 2.14
C SER A 755 24.09 -0.80 3.57
N SER A 756 22.78 -0.59 3.72
CA SER A 756 22.06 -0.61 4.99
C SER A 756 20.58 -0.91 4.75
N GLN A 757 19.86 -1.28 5.81
CA GLN A 757 18.43 -1.62 5.77
C GLN A 757 17.57 -0.61 4.97
N ASN A 758 17.84 0.69 5.11
CA ASN A 758 17.06 1.73 4.46
C ASN A 758 17.62 2.07 3.06
N GLN A 759 18.94 2.23 2.92
CA GLN A 759 19.58 2.53 1.63
C GLN A 759 19.30 1.44 0.57
N ASP A 760 19.28 0.17 0.99
CA ASP A 760 19.03 -0.95 0.10
C ASP A 760 17.63 -0.89 -0.54
N GLN A 761 16.62 -0.29 0.10
CA GLN A 761 15.28 -0.14 -0.47
C GLN A 761 15.28 0.72 -1.76
N HIS A 762 16.21 1.68 -1.88
CA HIS A 762 16.43 2.40 -3.12
C HIS A 762 17.11 1.54 -4.19
N VAL A 763 18.09 0.71 -3.80
CA VAL A 763 18.75 -0.22 -4.71
C VAL A 763 17.74 -1.20 -5.30
N MET A 764 16.81 -1.69 -4.48
CA MET A 764 15.66 -2.50 -4.91
C MET A 764 14.81 -1.72 -5.94
N LEU A 765 14.38 -0.49 -5.65
CA LEU A 765 13.63 0.34 -6.61
C LEU A 765 14.40 0.58 -7.92
N TRP A 766 15.70 0.90 -7.87
CA TRP A 766 16.53 1.10 -9.05
C TRP A 766 16.69 -0.20 -9.87
N SER A 767 16.75 -1.36 -9.22
CA SER A 767 16.84 -2.67 -9.89
C SER A 767 15.61 -3.00 -10.76
N THR A 768 14.47 -2.32 -10.58
CA THR A 768 13.28 -2.49 -11.46
C THR A 768 13.54 -2.19 -12.94
N ARG A 769 14.71 -1.61 -13.27
CA ARG A 769 15.25 -1.58 -14.63
C ARG A 769 15.94 -2.91 -14.95
N GLY A 770 15.18 -3.88 -15.45
CA GLY A 770 15.69 -5.17 -15.92
C GLY A 770 15.87 -6.25 -14.85
N PHE A 771 15.65 -5.93 -13.58
CA PHE A 771 15.74 -6.85 -12.43
C PHE A 771 17.03 -7.68 -12.37
N PRO A 772 18.23 -7.05 -12.47
CA PRO A 772 19.47 -7.76 -12.23
C PRO A 772 19.52 -8.26 -10.78
N ASP A 773 20.18 -9.37 -10.54
CA ASP A 773 20.42 -9.89 -9.19
C ASP A 773 21.26 -8.88 -8.39
N VAL A 774 20.71 -8.40 -7.27
CA VAL A 774 21.37 -7.52 -6.32
C VAL A 774 21.48 -8.19 -4.96
N VAL A 775 22.66 -8.10 -4.34
CA VAL A 775 22.91 -8.61 -2.99
C VAL A 775 22.17 -7.76 -1.94
N ASN A 776 22.00 -6.46 -2.22
CA ASN A 776 21.27 -5.52 -1.38
C ASN A 776 19.82 -5.96 -1.12
N GLY A 777 19.33 -5.64 0.08
CA GLY A 777 17.93 -5.83 0.43
C GLY A 777 17.54 -5.17 1.76
N GLY A 778 16.41 -4.47 1.75
CA GLY A 778 15.80 -3.84 2.92
C GLY A 778 14.34 -4.29 3.08
N SER A 779 14.08 -5.22 3.99
CA SER A 779 12.77 -5.89 4.14
C SER A 779 12.41 -6.15 5.60
N GLY A 780 11.44 -7.03 5.90
CA GLY A 780 10.91 -7.25 7.24
C GLY A 780 11.92 -7.78 8.27
N PHE A 781 13.05 -8.32 7.81
CA PHE A 781 14.26 -8.64 8.58
C PHE A 781 15.49 -8.60 7.65
N THR A 782 16.71 -8.62 8.20
CA THR A 782 17.94 -8.84 7.43
C THR A 782 18.40 -10.30 7.60
N PRO A 783 18.70 -11.04 6.51
CA PRO A 783 19.32 -12.36 6.58
C PRO A 783 20.78 -12.30 7.04
N ARG A 784 21.25 -13.33 7.75
CA ARG A 784 22.64 -13.39 8.26
C ARG A 784 23.67 -13.27 7.15
N GLN A 785 23.41 -13.83 5.97
CA GLN A 785 24.30 -13.73 4.81
C GLN A 785 24.51 -12.26 4.38
N LEU A 786 23.47 -11.43 4.43
CA LEU A 786 23.57 -10.00 4.11
C LEU A 786 24.27 -9.21 5.22
N ASP A 787 24.07 -9.55 6.50
CA ASP A 787 24.86 -8.97 7.60
C ASP A 787 26.35 -9.34 7.50
N ASP A 788 26.66 -10.57 7.08
CA ASP A 788 28.03 -11.03 6.82
C ASP A 788 28.66 -10.28 5.63
N VAL A 789 27.93 -10.11 4.52
CA VAL A 789 28.35 -9.26 3.39
C VAL A 789 28.60 -7.82 3.83
N ARG A 790 27.67 -7.21 4.56
CA ARG A 790 27.80 -5.83 5.06
C ARG A 790 29.02 -5.67 5.95
N ARG A 791 29.31 -6.65 6.82
CA ARG A 791 30.49 -6.66 7.71
C ARG A 791 31.79 -6.82 6.93
N VAL A 792 31.88 -7.80 6.04
CA VAL A 792 33.08 -8.06 5.23
C VAL A 792 33.37 -6.91 4.26
N SER A 793 32.34 -6.27 3.71
CA SER A 793 32.52 -5.17 2.75
C SER A 793 33.01 -3.87 3.39
N GLN A 794 33.07 -3.74 4.72
CA GLN A 794 33.57 -2.53 5.40
C GLN A 794 35.05 -2.23 5.09
N SER A 795 35.86 -3.24 4.77
CA SER A 795 37.26 -3.07 4.36
C SER A 795 37.45 -3.03 2.83
N PHE A 796 36.37 -3.09 2.05
CA PHE A 796 36.45 -3.09 0.58
C PHE A 796 37.05 -1.78 0.03
N PRO A 797 37.84 -1.82 -1.06
CA PRO A 797 38.42 -3.00 -1.69
C PRO A 797 39.64 -3.54 -0.92
N ASP A 798 39.57 -4.81 -0.50
CA ASP A 798 40.71 -5.59 -0.03
C ASP A 798 40.59 -7.06 -0.54
N GLN A 799 41.66 -7.85 -0.40
CA GLN A 799 41.67 -9.22 -0.93
C GLN A 799 40.58 -10.10 -0.28
N THR A 800 40.37 -9.94 1.04
CA THR A 800 39.40 -10.72 1.81
C THR A 800 37.97 -10.49 1.31
N SER A 801 37.58 -9.23 1.09
CA SER A 801 36.26 -8.86 0.61
C SER A 801 36.07 -9.21 -0.85
N VAL A 802 37.08 -9.01 -1.70
CA VAL A 802 37.06 -9.44 -3.11
C VAL A 802 36.82 -10.94 -3.23
N ASP A 803 37.58 -11.77 -2.51
CA ASP A 803 37.45 -13.22 -2.60
C ASP A 803 36.14 -13.71 -1.98
N TYR A 804 35.69 -13.14 -0.86
CA TYR A 804 34.38 -13.44 -0.30
C TYR A 804 33.24 -13.13 -1.28
N LEU A 805 33.25 -11.95 -1.91
CA LEU A 805 32.25 -11.55 -2.90
C LEU A 805 32.29 -12.45 -4.15
N ARG A 806 33.48 -12.86 -4.60
CA ARG A 806 33.64 -13.89 -5.66
C ARG A 806 33.03 -15.24 -5.28
N THR A 807 33.21 -15.71 -4.04
CA THR A 807 32.59 -16.98 -3.60
C THR A 807 31.07 -16.93 -3.56
N LEU A 808 30.48 -15.75 -3.34
CA LEU A 808 29.04 -15.52 -3.45
C LEU A 808 28.55 -15.37 -4.91
N GLY A 809 29.47 -15.27 -5.89
CA GLY A 809 29.14 -15.07 -7.30
C GLY A 809 28.89 -13.61 -7.70
N VAL A 810 29.25 -12.64 -6.85
CA VAL A 810 29.17 -11.21 -7.17
C VAL A 810 30.22 -10.88 -8.23
N ARG A 811 29.79 -10.16 -9.27
CA ARG A 811 30.63 -9.76 -10.42
C ARG A 811 30.93 -8.27 -10.44
N THR A 812 30.01 -7.46 -9.92
CA THR A 812 30.08 -6.00 -9.99
C THR A 812 29.85 -5.40 -8.60
N VAL A 813 30.72 -4.49 -8.16
CA VAL A 813 30.50 -3.66 -6.96
C VAL A 813 30.35 -2.21 -7.39
N VAL A 814 29.27 -1.54 -6.99
CA VAL A 814 28.98 -0.15 -7.33
C VAL A 814 29.04 0.70 -6.06
N LEU A 815 30.07 1.55 -5.95
CA LEU A 815 30.31 2.42 -4.79
C LEU A 815 29.83 3.84 -5.10
N LEU A 816 28.82 4.32 -4.39
CA LEU A 816 28.14 5.59 -4.64
C LEU A 816 28.90 6.77 -4.02
N ARG A 817 29.66 7.55 -4.81
CA ARG A 817 30.52 8.64 -4.31
C ARG A 817 29.78 9.62 -3.40
N GLY A 818 28.53 9.95 -3.74
CA GLY A 818 27.69 10.88 -2.97
C GLY A 818 27.21 10.37 -1.59
N GLN A 819 27.46 9.11 -1.23
CA GLN A 819 27.05 8.52 0.05
C GLN A 819 28.23 8.04 0.91
N VAL A 820 29.46 8.27 0.46
CA VAL A 820 30.68 7.69 1.03
C VAL A 820 31.27 8.51 2.19
N VAL A 821 30.93 9.80 2.31
CA VAL A 821 31.41 10.67 3.40
C VAL A 821 30.97 10.13 4.77
N GLY A 822 31.91 10.01 5.71
CA GLY A 822 31.70 9.46 7.05
C GLY A 822 31.62 7.93 7.09
N THR A 823 32.00 7.24 6.00
CA THR A 823 32.05 5.77 5.92
C THR A 823 33.48 5.28 5.74
N PRO A 824 33.80 3.98 6.00
CA PRO A 824 35.13 3.43 5.76
C PRO A 824 35.64 3.63 4.32
N TRP A 825 34.71 3.66 3.36
CA TRP A 825 35.01 3.82 1.94
C TRP A 825 35.52 5.22 1.57
N GLU A 826 35.42 6.23 2.44
CA GLU A 826 35.92 7.59 2.17
C GLU A 826 37.42 7.61 1.93
N ILE A 827 38.15 6.69 2.58
CA ILE A 827 39.60 6.54 2.45
C ILE A 827 39.95 5.55 1.32
N THR A 828 39.12 4.51 1.11
CA THR A 828 39.46 3.39 0.21
C THR A 828 38.95 3.55 -1.23
N ILE A 829 38.07 4.52 -1.52
CA ILE A 829 37.46 4.74 -2.84
C ILE A 829 38.46 5.05 -3.98
N ASP A 830 39.60 5.63 -3.63
CA ASP A 830 40.69 5.95 -4.56
C ASP A 830 41.96 5.11 -4.29
N ALA A 831 41.82 3.98 -3.56
CA ALA A 831 42.90 3.00 -3.37
C ALA A 831 43.25 2.27 -4.69
N PRO A 832 44.53 1.91 -4.90
CA PRO A 832 44.94 1.08 -6.04
C PRO A 832 44.38 -0.34 -5.91
N VAL A 833 43.98 -0.94 -7.04
CA VAL A 833 43.27 -2.24 -7.08
C VAL A 833 43.92 -3.29 -7.97
N GLU A 834 44.99 -2.92 -8.68
CA GLU A 834 45.70 -3.77 -9.64
C GLU A 834 46.22 -5.06 -9.00
N SER A 835 46.63 -4.98 -7.72
CA SER A 835 47.10 -6.12 -6.92
C SER A 835 45.99 -7.08 -6.49
N LEU A 836 44.73 -6.66 -6.50
CA LEU A 836 43.56 -7.46 -6.11
C LEU A 836 42.98 -8.26 -7.30
N GLY A 837 43.49 -8.01 -8.51
CA GLY A 837 43.00 -8.64 -9.74
C GLY A 837 41.57 -8.22 -10.10
N ILE A 838 41.17 -6.99 -9.78
CA ILE A 838 39.85 -6.41 -10.09
C ILE A 838 40.03 -5.15 -10.95
N SER A 839 39.04 -4.80 -11.78
CA SER A 839 39.08 -3.56 -12.58
C SER A 839 38.24 -2.47 -11.94
N ARG A 840 38.74 -1.22 -11.87
CA ARG A 840 38.01 -0.03 -11.39
C ARG A 840 37.67 0.91 -12.56
N GLN A 841 36.44 1.40 -12.61
CA GLN A 841 35.96 2.35 -13.60
C GLN A 841 35.10 3.44 -12.94
N ASP A 842 35.44 4.71 -13.14
CA ASP A 842 34.61 5.84 -12.71
C ASP A 842 33.44 6.04 -13.71
N VAL A 843 32.20 6.02 -13.21
CA VAL A 843 30.97 6.11 -14.01
C VAL A 843 29.99 7.11 -13.40
N GLY A 844 30.18 8.39 -13.74
CA GLY A 844 29.32 9.48 -13.28
C GLY A 844 29.46 9.73 -11.77
N ASP A 845 28.39 9.44 -11.04
CA ASP A 845 28.27 9.63 -9.59
C ASP A 845 28.73 8.42 -8.74
N ALA A 846 29.26 7.38 -9.39
CA ALA A 846 29.69 6.14 -8.73
C ALA A 846 31.00 5.58 -9.31
N VAL A 847 31.66 4.73 -8.52
CA VAL A 847 32.80 3.89 -8.95
C VAL A 847 32.31 2.46 -9.14
N VAL A 848 32.63 1.87 -10.28
CA VAL A 848 32.28 0.49 -10.62
C VAL A 848 33.53 -0.38 -10.54
N TYR A 849 33.51 -1.39 -9.69
CA TYR A 849 34.52 -2.43 -9.61
C TYR A 849 33.97 -3.70 -10.28
N ARG A 850 34.79 -4.38 -11.10
CA ARG A 850 34.48 -5.72 -11.63
C ARG A 850 35.43 -6.73 -11.00
N LEU A 851 34.86 -7.75 -10.36
CA LEU A 851 35.55 -8.79 -9.60
C LEU A 851 35.98 -9.97 -10.49
#